data_AF-A0A660XR72-F1
#
_entry.id   AF-A0A660XR72-F1
#
_cell.length_a   1.000
_cell.length_b   1.000
_cell.length_c   1.000
_cell.angle_alpha   90.00
_cell.angle_beta   90.00
_cell.angle_gamma   90.00
#
_symmetry.space_group_name_H-M   'P 1'
#
loop_
_entity.id
_entity.type
_entity.pdbx_description
1 polymer ?
#
loop_
_entity_poly.entity_id
_entity_poly.type
_entity_poly.pdbx_seq_one_letter_code
_entity_poly.pdbx_strand_id
1 'polypeptide(L)'
;MNSTPGPPRIDDNKISVFTDRNLQIPVTPSHDSEMPDQELKYQIRIFQDDNIRIIVADSIISATTIRQDTLFLKLDDGLTDNRQYLLCLRAWDGVEYSGWSDTARFSINFVNDKPEPFHLISPLRNDTLKGSPQLRWQASNDRDVRTGADSITYRIELSIDPEFNYFVSTISTSNLKITPPIDLLQNHKQYHWRVFATDTKGEQTKSIENGSFTLNTGNQIPAIPRIIAPQNKQILTPNQYILWQFDDDPDGDRLSFTLTVLDHTTKNVVYVECITDSMMRESRFGLSEDFSIGYNNLVQMQLRHIDLSRLIDGHCYEIQLAVNDNWGGYVSTAWEDASFQYDDNINTPPVAPAGGFSPKDEIIHTIRPVLSWDPGTDKDVQDRLKYRIEISRDSIFRETRFISQQSRYDVNRVRLRTNLTENSVYFWRVCSIDLEEARSPWSITNKFTVNQYNESPEGVSELYTPKDLSEIDTTALFAWRPVSDPDPGDSVHYLILIDNNSDFNSPEIQQNLFSTKHASSGSKKDTLTFPVNLITDKETLTDNKLYFWKIIAVDESNIKSPLTTFSRFIYNPVNNPPEQVAGGFSPSGSIIVNSRRPILRWNPAEDPDFSDLQNTLSYIIQLSTNPLFPEDQTQIFLTNPGETALTIAASLEENKKYFYRVQTSDPHGAKSQWSSLNSFITNEIPEAPEMVTAEFNPKDSLIVRRTDPIISWLPVNDPDPGQYMRDICYNIRYFLTEKPKKCSYAKSDKGVASVQLFSLKEDQYYGYQVAAIGPDGLTSEWSKINYFGINAVDDPPSDFSLLSPHFYEDSVLTNMEFQWSVSSDKDLGGGLQYILYYSSDSTFTTNVFNATLSTNDSVLLSYRPLLPLERKTKYFWKVVAIDNSGNLTWASNSNDRPFVFTTIGYNRYSDNNIPREYSLFQNYPNPFNRQTVIRYTVSEVGPVDVVIYDVLGKRIRTLAGGRHPAGVYEVIWDGTDDRGSPVPGGMYICRMTARNFCANKKVLLMK
;
A
#
# COMPACT_ATOMS: atom_id res chain seq x y z
N MET A 1 -154.55 -41.59 -102.34
CA MET A 1 -154.04 -41.02 -101.07
C MET A 1 -152.80 -40.28 -101.50
N ASN A 2 -152.71 -38.98 -101.26
CA ASN A 2 -151.52 -38.21 -101.65
C ASN A 2 -150.28 -38.78 -100.94
N SER A 3 -149.18 -38.97 -101.66
CA SER A 3 -147.87 -39.27 -101.05
C SER A 3 -147.21 -37.98 -100.60
N THR A 4 -146.42 -38.02 -99.52
CA THR A 4 -145.61 -36.85 -99.12
C THR A 4 -144.32 -36.79 -99.96
N PRO A 5 -143.87 -35.59 -100.38
CA PRO A 5 -142.59 -35.43 -101.06
C PRO A 5 -141.41 -35.84 -100.16
N GLY A 6 -140.36 -36.40 -100.75
CA GLY A 6 -139.12 -36.71 -100.01
C GLY A 6 -138.43 -35.45 -99.47
N PRO A 7 -137.68 -35.49 -98.35
CA PRO A 7 -136.91 -34.33 -97.90
C PRO A 7 -135.71 -34.06 -98.83
N PRO A 8 -135.45 -32.80 -99.25
CA PRO A 8 -134.24 -32.45 -99.99
C PRO A 8 -132.98 -32.57 -99.12
N ARG A 9 -131.80 -32.66 -99.76
CA ARG A 9 -130.50 -32.70 -99.07
C ARG A 9 -129.57 -31.58 -99.56
N ILE A 10 -128.77 -31.01 -98.65
CA ILE A 10 -127.73 -30.00 -98.96
C ILE A 10 -126.34 -30.65 -98.85
N ASP A 11 -125.44 -30.35 -99.79
CA ASP A 11 -124.02 -30.78 -99.71
C ASP A 11 -123.17 -29.69 -99.01
N ASP A 12 -123.07 -29.77 -97.68
CA ASP A 12 -122.41 -28.75 -96.83
C ASP A 12 -120.89 -28.62 -97.10
N ASN A 13 -120.23 -29.66 -97.62
CA ASN A 13 -118.78 -29.64 -97.87
C ASN A 13 -118.35 -28.73 -99.03
N LYS A 14 -119.30 -28.22 -99.82
CA LYS A 14 -119.04 -27.33 -100.96
C LYS A 14 -119.52 -25.89 -100.73
N ILE A 15 -119.96 -25.57 -99.52
CA ILE A 15 -120.46 -24.26 -99.14
C ILE A 15 -119.43 -23.63 -98.19
N SER A 16 -118.84 -22.49 -98.55
CA SER A 16 -117.77 -21.91 -97.69
C SER A 16 -117.83 -20.40 -97.56
N VAL A 17 -117.74 -19.62 -98.64
CA VAL A 17 -117.81 -18.14 -98.56
C VAL A 17 -118.44 -17.57 -99.81
N PHE A 18 -119.42 -16.69 -99.64
CA PHE A 18 -120.03 -15.94 -100.74
C PHE A 18 -119.58 -14.49 -100.69
N THR A 19 -119.02 -14.04 -101.82
CA THR A 19 -118.51 -12.67 -101.98
C THR A 19 -119.41 -11.77 -102.81
N ASP A 20 -120.53 -12.31 -103.29
CA ASP A 20 -121.54 -11.61 -104.06
C ASP A 20 -122.95 -11.97 -103.56
N ARG A 21 -123.96 -11.14 -103.89
CA ARG A 21 -125.33 -11.29 -103.35
C ARG A 21 -126.14 -12.45 -103.96
N ASN A 22 -125.49 -13.36 -104.69
CA ASN A 22 -126.12 -14.51 -105.34
C ASN A 22 -125.63 -15.80 -104.67
N LEU A 23 -126.47 -16.38 -103.82
CA LEU A 23 -126.15 -17.63 -103.14
C LEU A 23 -126.34 -18.81 -104.08
N GLN A 24 -125.32 -19.63 -104.20
CA GLN A 24 -125.34 -20.89 -104.96
C GLN A 24 -125.22 -22.05 -103.97
N ILE A 25 -126.29 -22.81 -103.81
CA ILE A 25 -126.38 -23.85 -102.80
C ILE A 25 -126.55 -25.20 -103.51
N PRO A 26 -125.54 -26.09 -103.49
CA PRO A 26 -125.68 -27.42 -104.08
C PRO A 26 -126.69 -28.25 -103.28
N VAL A 27 -127.74 -28.73 -103.95
CA VAL A 27 -128.87 -29.46 -103.36
C VAL A 27 -129.24 -30.69 -104.19
N THR A 28 -129.63 -31.77 -103.53
CA THR A 28 -130.33 -32.89 -104.18
C THR A 28 -131.84 -32.62 -104.13
N PRO A 29 -132.54 -32.46 -105.28
CA PRO A 29 -133.97 -32.20 -105.31
C PRO A 29 -134.79 -33.31 -104.66
N SER A 30 -135.96 -32.93 -104.14
CA SER A 30 -137.02 -33.83 -103.71
C SER A 30 -137.75 -34.42 -104.92
N HIS A 31 -138.35 -35.60 -104.74
CA HIS A 31 -139.17 -36.30 -105.72
C HIS A 31 -140.53 -36.67 -105.10
N ASP A 32 -141.59 -36.50 -105.88
CA ASP A 32 -142.94 -36.97 -105.55
C ASP A 32 -143.46 -37.86 -106.69
N SER A 33 -144.08 -39.00 -106.35
CA SER A 33 -144.61 -39.94 -107.33
C SER A 33 -145.84 -39.42 -108.09
N GLU A 34 -146.56 -38.45 -107.53
CA GLU A 34 -147.83 -37.94 -108.05
C GLU A 34 -147.69 -36.54 -108.69
N MET A 35 -146.55 -35.86 -108.51
CA MET A 35 -146.27 -34.53 -109.05
C MET A 35 -144.93 -34.48 -109.80
N PRO A 36 -144.85 -33.89 -111.02
CA PRO A 36 -143.58 -33.68 -111.68
C PRO A 36 -142.64 -32.80 -110.83
N ASP A 37 -141.37 -33.18 -110.71
CA ASP A 37 -140.38 -32.46 -109.88
C ASP A 37 -140.27 -30.96 -110.20
N GLN A 38 -140.57 -30.56 -111.43
CA GLN A 38 -140.55 -29.16 -111.87
C GLN A 38 -141.68 -28.31 -111.26
N GLU A 39 -142.75 -28.94 -110.77
CA GLU A 39 -143.89 -28.28 -110.16
C GLU A 39 -143.79 -28.20 -108.62
N LEU A 40 -142.86 -28.94 -108.02
CA LEU A 40 -142.58 -28.85 -106.58
C LEU A 40 -142.11 -27.43 -106.19
N LYS A 41 -142.49 -27.01 -104.99
CA LYS A 41 -141.98 -25.78 -104.37
C LYS A 41 -141.14 -26.13 -103.16
N TYR A 42 -140.12 -25.32 -102.89
CA TYR A 42 -139.24 -25.51 -101.75
C TYR A 42 -139.36 -24.32 -100.81
N GLN A 43 -139.58 -24.60 -99.53
CA GLN A 43 -139.45 -23.60 -98.48
C GLN A 43 -138.03 -23.63 -97.92
N ILE A 44 -137.44 -22.45 -97.77
CA ILE A 44 -136.07 -22.24 -97.32
C ILE A 44 -136.11 -21.36 -96.09
N ARG A 45 -135.38 -21.77 -95.05
CA ARG A 45 -135.14 -20.92 -93.89
C ARG A 45 -133.65 -20.69 -93.70
N ILE A 46 -133.30 -19.44 -93.45
CA ILE A 46 -131.96 -19.01 -93.06
C ILE A 46 -132.02 -18.46 -91.65
N PHE A 47 -131.12 -18.94 -90.81
CA PHE A 47 -131.00 -18.59 -89.41
C PHE A 47 -129.71 -17.82 -89.19
N GLN A 48 -129.78 -16.77 -88.38
CA GLN A 48 -128.62 -15.98 -87.99
C GLN A 48 -127.87 -16.57 -86.80
N ASP A 49 -128.53 -17.42 -86.01
CA ASP A 49 -127.95 -18.04 -84.83
C ASP A 49 -127.89 -19.56 -84.93
N ASP A 50 -126.85 -20.15 -84.31
CA ASP A 50 -126.62 -21.59 -84.35
C ASP A 50 -127.72 -22.42 -83.65
N ASN A 51 -128.55 -21.78 -82.82
CA ASN A 51 -129.65 -22.45 -82.13
C ASN A 51 -130.96 -22.44 -82.94
N ILE A 52 -130.94 -21.94 -84.18
CA ILE A 52 -132.08 -21.99 -85.12
C ILE A 52 -133.30 -21.23 -84.54
N ARG A 53 -133.06 -20.12 -83.83
CA ARG A 53 -134.14 -19.33 -83.18
C ARG A 53 -134.53 -18.09 -83.99
N ILE A 54 -133.55 -17.45 -84.62
CA ILE A 54 -133.70 -16.18 -85.32
C ILE A 54 -133.67 -16.45 -86.81
N ILE A 55 -134.85 -16.47 -87.42
CA ILE A 55 -135.01 -16.61 -88.86
C ILE A 55 -134.80 -15.22 -89.50
N VAL A 56 -133.81 -15.11 -90.38
CA VAL A 56 -133.53 -13.89 -91.16
C VAL A 56 -134.06 -13.94 -92.58
N ALA A 57 -134.32 -15.15 -93.10
CA ALA A 57 -135.08 -15.33 -94.33
C ALA A 57 -135.92 -16.60 -94.23
N ASP A 58 -137.21 -16.50 -94.58
CA ASP A 58 -138.10 -17.64 -94.80
C ASP A 58 -138.78 -17.40 -96.16
N SER A 59 -138.51 -18.25 -97.15
CA SER A 59 -138.96 -18.00 -98.52
C SER A 59 -139.34 -19.29 -99.21
N ILE A 60 -140.44 -19.25 -99.97
CA ILE A 60 -140.89 -20.36 -100.80
C ILE A 60 -140.52 -20.06 -102.24
N ILE A 61 -139.80 -20.97 -102.87
CA ILE A 61 -139.32 -20.85 -104.24
C ILE A 61 -139.82 -22.01 -105.09
N SER A 62 -139.87 -21.82 -106.40
CA SER A 62 -140.20 -22.89 -107.36
C SER A 62 -138.98 -23.77 -107.63
N ALA A 63 -139.19 -25.07 -107.89
CA ALA A 63 -138.15 -26.00 -108.31
C ALA A 63 -137.35 -25.52 -109.54
N THR A 64 -137.93 -24.71 -110.43
CA THR A 64 -137.24 -24.14 -111.60
C THR A 64 -136.03 -23.26 -111.26
N THR A 65 -135.91 -22.84 -110.00
CA THR A 65 -134.76 -22.11 -109.47
C THR A 65 -133.56 -23.03 -109.18
N ILE A 66 -133.76 -24.35 -109.16
CA ILE A 66 -132.69 -25.36 -109.06
C ILE A 66 -132.25 -25.74 -110.47
N ARG A 67 -130.98 -25.50 -110.81
CA ARG A 67 -130.37 -25.86 -112.10
C ARG A 67 -129.13 -26.69 -111.84
N GLN A 68 -129.05 -27.88 -112.46
CA GLN A 68 -127.92 -28.81 -112.29
C GLN A 68 -127.59 -29.07 -110.81
N ASP A 69 -128.60 -29.47 -110.03
CA ASP A 69 -128.46 -29.78 -108.59
C ASP A 69 -127.87 -28.63 -107.76
N THR A 70 -128.02 -27.39 -108.24
CA THR A 70 -127.61 -26.18 -107.53
C THR A 70 -128.77 -25.20 -107.51
N LEU A 71 -129.12 -24.79 -106.30
CA LEU A 71 -130.11 -23.79 -106.03
C LEU A 71 -129.48 -22.39 -106.11
N PHE A 72 -130.10 -21.50 -106.89
CA PHE A 72 -129.68 -20.11 -107.01
C PHE A 72 -130.65 -19.19 -106.27
N LEU A 73 -130.20 -18.62 -105.16
CA LEU A 73 -131.02 -17.71 -104.36
C LEU A 73 -130.47 -16.29 -104.46
N LYS A 74 -131.36 -15.35 -104.77
CA LYS A 74 -131.10 -13.92 -104.58
C LYS A 74 -131.86 -13.47 -103.35
N LEU A 75 -131.14 -13.03 -102.32
CA LEU A 75 -131.76 -12.54 -101.10
C LEU A 75 -131.90 -11.02 -101.15
N ASP A 76 -133.05 -10.51 -100.72
CA ASP A 76 -133.26 -9.09 -100.45
C ASP A 76 -132.79 -8.74 -99.03
N ASP A 77 -132.41 -7.47 -98.86
CA ASP A 77 -131.55 -6.94 -97.78
C ASP A 77 -131.86 -7.45 -96.36
N GLY A 78 -130.95 -8.26 -95.82
CA GLY A 78 -131.02 -8.82 -94.46
C GLY A 78 -129.76 -9.56 -93.98
N LEU A 79 -128.87 -9.97 -94.88
CA LEU A 79 -127.57 -10.56 -94.53
C LEU A 79 -126.49 -9.48 -94.40
N THR A 80 -125.76 -9.51 -93.29
CA THR A 80 -124.68 -8.56 -93.00
C THR A 80 -123.32 -9.15 -93.35
N ASP A 81 -122.45 -8.27 -93.83
CA ASP A 81 -121.07 -8.60 -94.16
C ASP A 81 -120.30 -9.18 -92.96
N ASN A 82 -119.32 -10.05 -93.24
CA ASN A 82 -118.47 -10.71 -92.26
C ASN A 82 -119.21 -11.54 -91.19
N ARG A 83 -120.30 -12.22 -91.59
CA ARG A 83 -121.12 -13.05 -90.71
C ARG A 83 -121.42 -14.44 -91.29
N GLN A 84 -121.60 -15.41 -90.39
CA GLN A 84 -122.04 -16.76 -90.71
C GLN A 84 -123.54 -16.95 -90.47
N TYR A 85 -124.17 -17.78 -91.30
CA TYR A 85 -125.58 -18.11 -91.26
C TYR A 85 -125.78 -19.63 -91.47
N LEU A 86 -126.90 -20.16 -90.96
CA LEU A 86 -127.34 -21.55 -91.21
C LEU A 86 -128.55 -21.56 -92.13
N LEU A 87 -128.71 -22.60 -92.95
CA LEU A 87 -129.91 -22.75 -93.78
C LEU A 87 -130.43 -24.19 -93.82
N CYS A 88 -131.75 -24.36 -93.95
CA CYS A 88 -132.39 -25.65 -94.23
C CYS A 88 -133.57 -25.50 -95.22
N LEU A 89 -133.95 -26.62 -95.84
CA LEU A 89 -134.90 -26.68 -96.96
C LEU A 89 -135.96 -27.76 -96.72
N ARG A 90 -137.19 -27.57 -97.21
CA ARG A 90 -138.19 -28.65 -97.35
C ARG A 90 -139.03 -28.47 -98.61
N ALA A 91 -139.51 -29.56 -99.20
CA ALA A 91 -140.37 -29.55 -100.37
C ALA A 91 -141.85 -29.44 -100.00
N TRP A 92 -142.67 -28.94 -100.92
CA TRP A 92 -144.12 -28.75 -100.82
C TRP A 92 -144.77 -29.00 -102.18
N ASP A 93 -145.73 -29.93 -102.22
CA ASP A 93 -146.49 -30.33 -103.44
C ASP A 93 -147.80 -29.53 -103.64
N GLY A 94 -148.08 -28.56 -102.76
CA GLY A 94 -149.33 -27.81 -102.74
C GLY A 94 -150.31 -28.28 -101.66
N VAL A 95 -150.09 -29.45 -101.08
CA VAL A 95 -150.93 -30.06 -100.03
C VAL A 95 -150.12 -30.34 -98.76
N GLU A 96 -149.00 -31.05 -98.87
CA GLU A 96 -148.17 -31.51 -97.76
C GLU A 96 -146.70 -31.08 -97.92
N TYR A 97 -146.05 -30.82 -96.78
CA TYR A 97 -144.64 -30.49 -96.73
C TYR A 97 -143.81 -31.73 -96.38
N SER A 98 -142.64 -31.86 -96.99
CA SER A 98 -141.62 -32.82 -96.55
C SER A 98 -141.06 -32.45 -95.17
N GLY A 99 -140.33 -33.37 -94.56
CA GLY A 99 -139.37 -33.04 -93.49
C GLY A 99 -138.34 -32.02 -93.97
N TRP A 100 -137.76 -31.28 -93.02
CA TRP A 100 -136.63 -30.38 -93.28
C TRP A 100 -135.36 -31.17 -93.57
N SER A 101 -134.49 -30.59 -94.40
CA SER A 101 -133.11 -31.03 -94.58
C SER A 101 -132.29 -30.79 -93.31
N ASP A 102 -131.13 -31.43 -93.23
CA ASP A 102 -130.08 -31.01 -92.30
C ASP A 102 -129.68 -29.55 -92.57
N THR A 103 -129.21 -28.85 -91.53
CA THR A 103 -128.75 -27.47 -91.65
C THR A 103 -127.34 -27.39 -92.22
N ALA A 104 -127.13 -26.49 -93.19
CA ALA A 104 -125.82 -26.19 -93.79
C ALA A 104 -125.34 -24.80 -93.39
N ARG A 105 -124.02 -24.58 -93.26
CA ARG A 105 -123.43 -23.31 -92.82
C ARG A 105 -122.76 -22.57 -93.97
N PHE A 106 -122.89 -21.24 -94.00
CA PHE A 106 -122.17 -20.39 -94.94
C PHE A 106 -121.76 -19.05 -94.35
N SER A 107 -120.77 -18.40 -94.96
CA SER A 107 -120.27 -17.08 -94.59
C SER A 107 -120.49 -16.06 -95.71
N ILE A 108 -120.72 -14.79 -95.36
CA ILE A 108 -120.82 -13.66 -96.29
C ILE A 108 -119.59 -12.75 -96.12
N ASN A 109 -118.94 -12.38 -97.23
CA ASN A 109 -117.84 -11.39 -97.27
C ASN A 109 -117.86 -10.55 -98.57
N PHE A 110 -118.47 -9.37 -98.55
CA PHE A 110 -118.65 -8.47 -99.69
C PHE A 110 -117.51 -7.45 -99.90
N VAL A 111 -116.75 -7.08 -98.85
CA VAL A 111 -115.75 -6.01 -98.91
C VAL A 111 -114.47 -6.47 -98.23
N ASN A 112 -113.34 -6.35 -98.94
CA ASN A 112 -112.04 -6.65 -98.35
C ASN A 112 -111.69 -5.59 -97.29
N ASP A 113 -111.59 -6.00 -96.03
CA ASP A 113 -111.05 -5.21 -94.94
C ASP A 113 -109.52 -5.27 -95.00
N LYS A 114 -108.84 -4.21 -94.51
CA LYS A 114 -107.38 -4.21 -94.38
C LYS A 114 -106.97 -4.73 -93.00
N PRO A 115 -105.76 -5.28 -92.83
CA PRO A 115 -105.30 -5.79 -91.54
C PRO A 115 -105.40 -4.72 -90.44
N GLU A 116 -105.99 -5.03 -89.29
CA GLU A 116 -106.15 -4.06 -88.20
C GLU A 116 -104.79 -3.68 -87.56
N PRO A 117 -104.63 -2.45 -87.03
CA PRO A 117 -103.40 -2.06 -86.32
C PRO A 117 -103.08 -2.98 -85.15
N PHE A 118 -101.80 -3.27 -84.96
CA PHE A 118 -101.31 -4.20 -83.94
C PHE A 118 -100.09 -3.64 -83.21
N HIS A 119 -99.86 -4.15 -82.01
CA HIS A 119 -98.74 -3.72 -81.16
C HIS A 119 -97.54 -4.65 -81.27
N LEU A 120 -96.35 -4.08 -81.12
CA LEU A 120 -95.11 -4.79 -80.84
C LEU A 120 -95.15 -5.28 -79.38
N ILE A 121 -94.49 -6.40 -79.10
CA ILE A 121 -94.48 -7.01 -77.76
C ILE A 121 -93.12 -6.81 -77.10
N SER A 122 -92.03 -7.11 -77.80
CA SER A 122 -90.67 -6.99 -77.27
C SER A 122 -89.64 -7.18 -78.39
N PRO A 123 -88.50 -6.47 -78.38
CA PRO A 123 -88.14 -5.34 -77.49
C PRO A 123 -88.83 -4.02 -77.89
N LEU A 124 -89.21 -3.19 -76.92
CA LEU A 124 -90.12 -2.04 -77.13
C LEU A 124 -89.46 -0.66 -76.96
N ARG A 125 -88.71 -0.40 -75.88
CA ARG A 125 -88.11 0.91 -75.63
C ARG A 125 -86.71 0.79 -75.04
N ASN A 126 -85.71 0.84 -75.91
CA ASN A 126 -84.28 0.86 -75.58
C ASN A 126 -83.86 -0.30 -74.68
N ASP A 127 -84.46 -1.47 -74.89
CA ASP A 127 -84.16 -2.66 -74.11
C ASP A 127 -82.72 -3.12 -74.41
N THR A 128 -81.90 -3.33 -73.37
CA THR A 128 -80.55 -3.88 -73.55
C THR A 128 -80.58 -5.40 -73.53
N LEU A 129 -80.23 -6.02 -74.65
CA LEU A 129 -80.32 -7.47 -74.85
C LEU A 129 -78.93 -8.11 -74.79
N LYS A 130 -78.76 -9.09 -73.89
CA LYS A 130 -77.49 -9.77 -73.62
C LYS A 130 -77.19 -11.00 -74.52
N GLY A 131 -77.97 -11.19 -75.57
CA GLY A 131 -77.92 -12.38 -76.45
C GLY A 131 -78.69 -12.14 -77.75
N SER A 132 -78.92 -13.20 -78.54
CA SER A 132 -79.61 -13.10 -79.83
C SER A 132 -81.01 -12.48 -79.70
N PRO A 133 -81.30 -11.34 -80.34
CA PRO A 133 -82.55 -10.64 -80.13
C PRO A 133 -83.74 -11.39 -80.75
N GLN A 134 -84.84 -11.55 -80.01
CA GLN A 134 -86.12 -12.02 -80.55
C GLN A 134 -87.11 -10.86 -80.64
N LEU A 135 -87.43 -10.47 -81.86
CA LEU A 135 -88.45 -9.46 -82.15
C LEU A 135 -89.82 -10.15 -82.19
N ARG A 136 -90.76 -9.71 -81.37
CA ARG A 136 -92.09 -10.31 -81.19
C ARG A 136 -93.17 -9.24 -81.30
N TRP A 137 -94.25 -9.54 -82.00
CA TRP A 137 -95.42 -8.66 -82.13
C TRP A 137 -96.72 -9.43 -82.01
N GLN A 138 -97.82 -8.72 -81.76
CA GLN A 138 -99.16 -9.28 -81.75
C GLN A 138 -99.60 -9.59 -83.18
N ALA A 139 -100.41 -10.63 -83.37
CA ALA A 139 -101.07 -10.84 -84.65
C ALA A 139 -101.96 -9.62 -84.96
N SER A 140 -101.80 -9.09 -86.17
CA SER A 140 -102.84 -8.27 -86.78
C SER A 140 -104.05 -9.17 -87.05
N ASN A 141 -105.24 -8.66 -86.74
CA ASN A 141 -106.48 -9.34 -87.09
C ASN A 141 -107.02 -8.70 -88.35
N ASP A 142 -107.44 -9.52 -89.29
CA ASP A 142 -108.29 -9.10 -90.38
C ASP A 142 -109.68 -9.74 -90.18
N ARG A 143 -110.74 -9.00 -90.48
CA ARG A 143 -112.10 -9.51 -90.35
C ARG A 143 -112.38 -10.59 -91.39
N ASP A 144 -111.68 -10.55 -92.52
CA ASP A 144 -111.81 -11.50 -93.63
C ASP A 144 -111.08 -12.83 -93.38
N VAL A 145 -110.11 -12.84 -92.48
CA VAL A 145 -109.45 -14.08 -92.04
C VAL A 145 -110.44 -14.97 -91.26
N ARG A 146 -111.43 -14.39 -90.56
CA ARG A 146 -112.41 -15.16 -89.76
C ARG A 146 -113.47 -15.86 -90.60
N THR A 147 -113.74 -15.38 -91.81
CA THR A 147 -114.62 -16.03 -92.79
C THR A 147 -113.87 -17.06 -93.65
N GLY A 148 -112.54 -17.10 -93.55
CA GLY A 148 -111.67 -18.03 -94.28
C GLY A 148 -111.26 -17.53 -95.68
N ALA A 149 -111.46 -16.24 -95.97
CA ALA A 149 -111.22 -15.66 -97.29
C ALA A 149 -109.80 -15.07 -97.48
N ASP A 150 -109.04 -14.87 -96.41
CA ASP A 150 -107.75 -14.16 -96.44
C ASP A 150 -106.69 -14.72 -95.44
N SER A 151 -105.42 -14.34 -95.61
CA SER A 151 -104.29 -14.67 -94.71
C SER A 151 -103.24 -13.56 -94.62
N ILE A 152 -102.69 -13.29 -93.43
CA ILE A 152 -101.77 -12.17 -93.17
C ILE A 152 -100.31 -12.62 -93.13
N THR A 153 -99.42 -11.86 -93.80
CA THR A 153 -97.96 -11.98 -93.70
C THR A 153 -97.33 -10.71 -93.12
N TYR A 154 -96.14 -10.82 -92.52
CA TYR A 154 -95.47 -9.71 -91.84
C TYR A 154 -94.12 -9.37 -92.46
N ARG A 155 -93.85 -8.08 -92.61
CA ARG A 155 -92.57 -7.52 -93.06
C ARG A 155 -91.99 -6.63 -91.96
N ILE A 156 -90.79 -6.94 -91.50
CA ILE A 156 -90.06 -6.24 -90.46
C ILE A 156 -89.01 -5.36 -91.11
N GLU A 157 -88.92 -4.11 -90.68
CA GLU A 157 -87.86 -3.18 -91.02
C GLU A 157 -87.00 -2.93 -89.78
N LEU A 158 -85.68 -3.01 -89.93
CA LEU A 158 -84.67 -2.83 -88.89
C LEU A 158 -83.66 -1.77 -89.34
N SER A 159 -83.34 -0.80 -88.49
CA SER A 159 -82.50 0.37 -88.81
C SER A 159 -81.69 0.80 -87.59
N ILE A 160 -80.53 1.43 -87.81
CA ILE A 160 -79.78 2.15 -86.76
C ILE A 160 -80.19 3.62 -86.64
N ASP A 161 -80.90 4.13 -87.66
CA ASP A 161 -81.52 5.45 -87.67
C ASP A 161 -82.97 5.34 -87.16
N PRO A 162 -83.36 6.05 -86.08
CA PRO A 162 -84.71 6.03 -85.53
C PRO A 162 -85.79 6.50 -86.53
N GLU A 163 -85.42 7.31 -87.52
CA GLU A 163 -86.35 7.81 -88.54
C GLU A 163 -86.44 6.89 -89.78
N PHE A 164 -85.62 5.84 -89.84
CA PHE A 164 -85.57 4.88 -90.95
C PHE A 164 -85.28 5.52 -92.33
N ASN A 165 -84.50 6.61 -92.38
CA ASN A 165 -84.16 7.27 -93.65
C ASN A 165 -82.97 6.62 -94.37
N TYR A 166 -82.09 5.93 -93.64
CA TYR A 166 -80.87 5.30 -94.18
C TYR A 166 -80.64 3.91 -93.57
N PHE A 167 -80.04 2.99 -94.34
CA PHE A 167 -79.62 1.65 -93.90
C PHE A 167 -80.74 0.79 -93.28
N VAL A 168 -81.91 0.78 -93.93
CA VAL A 168 -83.05 -0.07 -93.53
C VAL A 168 -82.87 -1.48 -94.09
N SER A 169 -82.79 -2.47 -93.21
CA SER A 169 -82.81 -3.89 -93.56
C SER A 169 -84.23 -4.45 -93.41
N THR A 170 -84.68 -5.26 -94.36
CA THR A 170 -86.06 -5.77 -94.42
C THR A 170 -86.09 -7.29 -94.35
N ILE A 171 -86.99 -7.84 -93.53
CA ILE A 171 -87.14 -9.28 -93.31
C ILE A 171 -88.63 -9.65 -93.36
N SER A 172 -89.02 -10.68 -94.12
CA SER A 172 -90.43 -11.11 -94.23
C SER A 172 -90.67 -12.47 -93.59
N THR A 173 -91.83 -12.66 -92.94
CA THR A 173 -92.20 -13.90 -92.24
C THR A 173 -93.72 -14.01 -92.06
N SER A 174 -94.24 -15.22 -91.96
CA SER A 174 -95.63 -15.49 -91.53
C SER A 174 -95.73 -15.77 -90.02
N ASN A 175 -94.60 -15.84 -89.31
CA ASN A 175 -94.56 -16.04 -87.86
C ASN A 175 -94.68 -14.70 -87.11
N LEU A 176 -95.22 -14.72 -85.89
CA LEU A 176 -95.36 -13.54 -85.02
C LEU A 176 -94.10 -13.20 -84.20
N LYS A 177 -93.00 -13.87 -84.52
CA LYS A 177 -91.69 -13.64 -83.91
C LYS A 177 -90.57 -13.99 -84.89
N ILE A 178 -89.46 -13.27 -84.78
CA ILE A 178 -88.25 -13.55 -85.56
C ILE A 178 -86.98 -13.20 -84.78
N THR A 179 -85.91 -13.92 -85.06
CA THR A 179 -84.55 -13.53 -84.67
C THR A 179 -83.87 -12.98 -85.93
N PRO A 180 -83.48 -11.69 -85.95
CA PRO A 180 -82.75 -11.13 -87.08
C PRO A 180 -81.43 -11.89 -87.31
N PRO A 181 -81.02 -12.11 -88.57
CA PRO A 181 -79.71 -12.68 -88.89
C PRO A 181 -78.57 -11.93 -88.20
N ILE A 182 -77.60 -12.66 -87.65
CA ILE A 182 -76.55 -12.08 -86.80
C ILE A 182 -75.65 -11.10 -87.57
N ASP A 183 -75.47 -11.31 -88.88
CA ASP A 183 -74.66 -10.45 -89.75
C ASP A 183 -75.25 -9.04 -89.94
N LEU A 184 -76.53 -8.84 -89.59
CA LEU A 184 -77.19 -7.53 -89.63
C LEU A 184 -77.04 -6.75 -88.30
N LEU A 185 -76.44 -7.35 -87.28
CA LEU A 185 -76.39 -6.83 -85.93
C LEU A 185 -74.94 -6.62 -85.44
N GLN A 186 -74.68 -5.46 -84.86
CA GLN A 186 -73.40 -5.09 -84.23
C GLN A 186 -73.59 -4.92 -82.73
N ASN A 187 -72.62 -5.40 -81.95
CA ASN A 187 -72.58 -5.23 -80.50
C ASN A 187 -72.50 -3.73 -80.13
N HIS A 188 -73.04 -3.36 -78.98
CA HIS A 188 -73.14 -2.00 -78.43
C HIS A 188 -73.88 -0.96 -79.29
N LYS A 189 -74.56 -1.41 -80.36
CA LYS A 189 -75.32 -0.53 -81.26
C LYS A 189 -76.81 -0.59 -80.96
N GLN A 190 -77.45 0.58 -81.02
CA GLN A 190 -78.88 0.72 -80.86
C GLN A 190 -79.59 0.54 -82.20
N TYR A 191 -80.58 -0.35 -82.21
CA TYR A 191 -81.41 -0.65 -83.36
C TYR A 191 -82.86 -0.27 -83.08
N HIS A 192 -83.51 0.25 -84.12
CA HIS A 192 -84.93 0.57 -84.18
C HIS A 192 -85.61 -0.36 -85.18
N TRP A 193 -86.78 -0.88 -84.84
CA TRP A 193 -87.52 -1.80 -85.68
C TRP A 193 -89.02 -1.53 -85.71
N ARG A 194 -89.66 -1.89 -86.82
CA ARG A 194 -91.11 -1.74 -87.03
C ARG A 194 -91.64 -2.86 -87.93
N VAL A 195 -92.92 -3.17 -87.83
CA VAL A 195 -93.51 -4.31 -88.56
C VAL A 195 -94.70 -3.84 -89.39
N PHE A 196 -94.87 -4.39 -90.59
CA PHE A 196 -96.01 -4.19 -91.47
C PHE A 196 -96.73 -5.52 -91.65
N ALA A 197 -98.02 -5.59 -91.32
CA ALA A 197 -98.91 -6.69 -91.71
C ALA A 197 -99.43 -6.44 -93.13
N THR A 198 -99.48 -7.46 -93.97
CA THR A 198 -99.94 -7.42 -95.36
C THR A 198 -100.94 -8.55 -95.61
N ASP A 199 -102.13 -8.24 -96.12
CA ASP A 199 -103.12 -9.24 -96.55
C ASP A 199 -102.76 -9.87 -97.91
N THR A 200 -103.54 -10.86 -98.38
CA THR A 200 -103.29 -11.50 -99.69
C THR A 200 -103.65 -10.61 -100.88
N LYS A 201 -104.32 -9.46 -100.65
CA LYS A 201 -104.66 -8.45 -101.67
C LYS A 201 -103.64 -7.33 -101.77
N GLY A 202 -102.68 -7.27 -100.84
CA GLY A 202 -101.56 -6.33 -100.82
C GLY A 202 -101.78 -5.10 -99.95
N GLU A 203 -102.89 -4.98 -99.22
CA GLU A 203 -103.12 -3.89 -98.28
C GLU A 203 -102.25 -4.06 -97.03
N GLN A 204 -101.62 -2.96 -96.60
CA GLN A 204 -100.64 -2.99 -95.52
C GLN A 204 -101.02 -2.10 -94.35
N THR A 205 -100.82 -2.62 -93.14
CA THR A 205 -100.93 -1.85 -91.89
C THR A 205 -99.63 -1.95 -91.10
N LYS A 206 -99.07 -0.79 -90.76
CA LYS A 206 -97.88 -0.68 -89.90
C LYS A 206 -98.24 -0.88 -88.43
N SER A 207 -97.33 -1.45 -87.64
CA SER A 207 -97.37 -1.48 -86.18
C SER A 207 -97.53 -0.07 -85.61
N ILE A 208 -98.27 0.02 -84.50
CA ILE A 208 -98.63 1.30 -83.87
C ILE A 208 -97.39 2.04 -83.35
N GLU A 209 -96.45 1.29 -82.76
CA GLU A 209 -95.17 1.80 -82.30
C GLU A 209 -94.00 1.23 -83.11
N ASN A 210 -92.87 1.95 -83.07
CA ASN A 210 -91.56 1.41 -83.42
C ASN A 210 -90.91 0.88 -82.13
N GLY A 211 -90.30 -0.29 -82.17
CA GLY A 211 -89.52 -0.83 -81.07
C GLY A 211 -88.05 -0.41 -81.16
N SER A 212 -87.33 -0.44 -80.04
CA SER A 212 -85.88 -0.24 -80.05
C SER A 212 -85.18 -1.12 -79.02
N PHE A 213 -83.95 -1.53 -79.34
CA PHE A 213 -83.09 -2.30 -78.46
C PHE A 213 -81.62 -1.97 -78.70
N THR A 214 -80.80 -2.16 -77.67
CA THR A 214 -79.34 -2.13 -77.78
C THR A 214 -78.82 -3.54 -77.60
N LEU A 215 -78.02 -4.02 -78.54
CA LEU A 215 -77.37 -5.32 -78.41
C LEU A 215 -76.13 -5.16 -77.51
N ASN A 216 -76.03 -5.93 -76.42
CA ASN A 216 -74.86 -5.93 -75.54
C ASN A 216 -74.49 -7.39 -75.21
N THR A 217 -73.84 -8.06 -76.15
CA THR A 217 -73.45 -9.47 -76.07
C THR A 217 -72.17 -9.73 -75.26
N GLY A 218 -71.68 -8.73 -74.53
CA GLY A 218 -70.48 -8.82 -73.67
C GLY A 218 -69.37 -7.89 -74.15
N ASN A 219 -68.77 -7.17 -73.20
CA ASN A 219 -67.62 -6.27 -73.40
C ASN A 219 -66.34 -7.11 -73.54
N GLN A 220 -65.61 -6.98 -74.65
CA GLN A 220 -64.31 -7.61 -74.83
C GLN A 220 -63.24 -6.74 -74.17
N ILE A 221 -62.40 -7.36 -73.34
CA ILE A 221 -61.33 -6.63 -72.64
C ILE A 221 -60.33 -6.13 -73.71
N PRO A 222 -59.87 -4.86 -73.64
CA PRO A 222 -58.88 -4.32 -74.56
C PRO A 222 -57.59 -5.15 -74.58
N ALA A 223 -56.84 -5.09 -75.68
CA ALA A 223 -55.54 -5.75 -75.78
C ALA A 223 -54.53 -5.14 -74.78
N ILE A 224 -53.66 -5.98 -74.22
CA ILE A 224 -52.58 -5.51 -73.35
C ILE A 224 -51.68 -4.55 -74.15
N PRO A 225 -51.48 -3.30 -73.70
CA PRO A 225 -50.63 -2.37 -74.41
C PRO A 225 -49.19 -2.85 -74.37
N ARG A 226 -48.49 -2.75 -75.50
CA ARG A 226 -47.10 -3.17 -75.62
C ARG A 226 -46.19 -2.00 -75.31
N ILE A 227 -45.49 -2.06 -74.17
CA ILE A 227 -44.41 -1.12 -73.87
C ILE A 227 -43.23 -1.42 -74.81
N ILE A 228 -42.82 -0.43 -75.58
CA ILE A 228 -41.70 -0.50 -76.54
C ILE A 228 -40.42 -0.04 -75.88
N ALA A 229 -40.49 1.02 -75.06
CA ALA A 229 -39.39 1.53 -74.26
C ALA A 229 -39.93 2.12 -72.96
N PRO A 230 -39.23 1.98 -71.82
CA PRO A 230 -37.89 1.39 -71.67
C PRO A 230 -37.90 -0.15 -71.65
N GLN A 231 -36.86 -0.78 -72.20
CA GLN A 231 -36.64 -2.23 -72.11
C GLN A 231 -35.52 -2.58 -71.12
N ASN A 232 -35.76 -3.54 -70.23
CA ASN A 232 -34.72 -4.22 -69.44
C ASN A 232 -33.68 -3.30 -68.78
N LYS A 233 -34.13 -2.46 -67.82
CA LYS A 233 -33.28 -1.50 -67.08
C LYS A 233 -32.55 -0.49 -67.98
N GLN A 234 -33.14 -0.15 -69.12
CA GLN A 234 -32.63 0.93 -69.96
C GLN A 234 -32.47 2.22 -69.14
N ILE A 235 -31.38 2.94 -69.35
CA ILE A 235 -31.16 4.22 -68.68
C ILE A 235 -32.08 5.26 -69.31
N LEU A 236 -32.88 5.95 -68.50
CA LEU A 236 -33.73 7.05 -68.94
C LEU A 236 -33.32 8.36 -68.29
N THR A 237 -33.02 9.35 -69.12
CA THR A 237 -32.85 10.75 -68.73
C THR A 237 -34.15 11.55 -68.85
N PRO A 238 -34.30 12.72 -68.20
CA PRO A 238 -35.55 13.50 -68.19
C PRO A 238 -36.19 13.73 -69.57
N ASN A 239 -35.38 13.87 -70.62
CA ASN A 239 -35.84 14.17 -71.98
C ASN A 239 -36.08 12.93 -72.86
N GLN A 240 -35.86 11.73 -72.35
CA GLN A 240 -36.11 10.48 -73.07
C GLN A 240 -37.56 10.02 -72.89
N TYR A 241 -38.01 9.13 -73.77
CA TYR A 241 -39.42 8.77 -73.90
C TYR A 241 -39.75 7.40 -73.32
N ILE A 242 -40.86 7.33 -72.59
CA ILE A 242 -41.64 6.12 -72.39
C ILE A 242 -42.51 5.96 -73.64
N LEU A 243 -42.32 4.84 -74.33
CA LEU A 243 -42.99 4.51 -75.57
C LEU A 243 -43.83 3.27 -75.37
N TRP A 244 -45.11 3.35 -75.70
CA TRP A 244 -45.95 2.17 -75.80
C TRP A 244 -46.86 2.26 -77.01
N GLN A 245 -47.23 1.10 -77.52
CA GLN A 245 -48.19 0.97 -78.59
C GLN A 245 -49.40 0.21 -78.06
N PHE A 246 -50.58 0.64 -78.46
CA PHE A 246 -51.83 -0.02 -78.13
C PHE A 246 -52.64 -0.30 -79.39
N ASP A 247 -53.46 -1.35 -79.35
CA ASP A 247 -54.42 -1.63 -80.41
C ASP A 247 -55.74 -0.94 -80.10
N ASP A 248 -56.50 -0.59 -81.13
CA ASP A 248 -57.87 -0.12 -80.93
C ASP A 248 -58.69 -1.22 -80.25
N ASP A 249 -59.63 -0.82 -79.39
CA ASP A 249 -60.48 -1.76 -78.68
C ASP A 249 -61.30 -2.64 -79.64
N PRO A 250 -61.45 -3.97 -79.41
CA PRO A 250 -62.21 -4.86 -80.29
C PRO A 250 -63.68 -4.45 -80.51
N ASP A 251 -64.31 -3.79 -79.52
CA ASP A 251 -65.68 -3.27 -79.59
C ASP A 251 -65.73 -1.79 -80.04
N GLY A 252 -64.56 -1.16 -80.26
CA GLY A 252 -64.42 0.22 -80.71
C GLY A 252 -64.56 1.27 -79.60
N ASP A 253 -64.46 0.86 -78.34
CA ASP A 253 -64.57 1.72 -77.18
C ASP A 253 -63.36 2.65 -77.01
N ARG A 254 -63.58 3.78 -76.31
CA ARG A 254 -62.51 4.77 -76.07
C ARG A 254 -61.62 4.30 -74.94
N LEU A 255 -60.33 4.21 -75.22
CA LEU A 255 -59.34 3.78 -74.24
C LEU A 255 -58.82 4.95 -73.39
N SER A 256 -58.72 4.71 -72.09
CA SER A 256 -57.93 5.50 -71.13
C SER A 256 -56.78 4.64 -70.59
N PHE A 257 -55.69 5.29 -70.17
CA PHE A 257 -54.51 4.59 -69.65
C PHE A 257 -54.19 5.05 -68.23
N THR A 258 -53.67 4.14 -67.42
CA THR A 258 -53.07 4.46 -66.13
C THR A 258 -51.63 3.98 -66.15
N LEU A 259 -50.70 4.93 -66.11
CA LEU A 259 -49.27 4.63 -66.03
C LEU A 259 -48.85 4.67 -64.56
N THR A 260 -48.35 3.56 -64.04
CA THR A 260 -47.85 3.44 -62.67
C THR A 260 -46.35 3.21 -62.70
N VAL A 261 -45.59 4.03 -61.99
CA VAL A 261 -44.16 3.85 -61.77
C VAL A 261 -43.94 3.31 -60.37
N LEU A 262 -43.13 2.27 -60.25
CA LEU A 262 -42.85 1.58 -58.99
C LEU A 262 -41.36 1.46 -58.76
N ASP A 263 -40.98 1.47 -57.49
CA ASP A 263 -39.61 1.15 -57.10
C ASP A 263 -39.34 -0.34 -57.34
N HIS A 264 -38.31 -0.66 -58.12
CA HIS A 264 -38.00 -2.04 -58.54
C HIS A 264 -37.75 -2.99 -57.35
N THR A 265 -37.25 -2.46 -56.23
CA THR A 265 -36.86 -3.27 -55.06
C THR A 265 -38.03 -3.47 -54.10
N THR A 266 -38.69 -2.39 -53.73
CA THR A 266 -39.76 -2.40 -52.72
C THR A 266 -41.14 -2.69 -53.31
N LYS A 267 -41.29 -2.57 -54.63
CA LYS A 267 -42.57 -2.68 -55.37
C LYS A 267 -43.64 -1.68 -54.90
N ASN A 268 -43.22 -0.62 -54.19
CA ASN A 268 -44.10 0.46 -53.79
C ASN A 268 -44.37 1.37 -54.99
N VAL A 269 -45.60 1.87 -55.08
CA VAL A 269 -46.00 2.85 -56.08
C VAL A 269 -45.32 4.20 -55.78
N VAL A 270 -44.55 4.70 -56.74
CA VAL A 270 -43.80 5.97 -56.67
C VAL A 270 -44.60 7.09 -57.33
N TYR A 271 -45.23 6.80 -58.47
CA TYR A 271 -46.03 7.74 -59.24
C TYR A 271 -47.18 7.03 -59.98
N VAL A 272 -48.30 7.72 -60.17
CA VAL A 272 -49.44 7.25 -60.97
C VAL A 272 -49.95 8.40 -61.83
N GLU A 273 -50.01 8.19 -63.13
CA GLU A 273 -50.58 9.11 -64.11
C GLU A 273 -51.89 8.54 -64.67
N CYS A 274 -52.92 9.37 -64.77
CA CYS A 274 -54.22 9.00 -65.33
C CYS A 274 -54.42 9.70 -66.67
N ILE A 275 -54.13 8.97 -67.75
CA ILE A 275 -54.25 9.46 -69.12
C ILE A 275 -55.68 9.22 -69.61
N THR A 276 -56.51 10.25 -69.45
CA THR A 276 -57.94 10.20 -69.79
C THR A 276 -58.19 10.21 -71.30
N ASP A 277 -59.39 9.81 -71.73
CA ASP A 277 -59.81 9.85 -73.14
C ASP A 277 -59.67 11.26 -73.77
N SER A 278 -59.84 12.29 -72.93
CA SER A 278 -59.77 13.69 -73.30
C SER A 278 -58.32 14.12 -73.56
N MET A 279 -57.37 13.67 -72.72
CA MET A 279 -55.93 13.87 -72.94
C MET A 279 -55.43 13.10 -74.18
N MET A 280 -55.94 11.89 -74.40
CA MET A 280 -55.67 11.10 -75.61
C MET A 280 -56.16 11.78 -76.88
N ARG A 281 -57.25 12.57 -76.80
CA ARG A 281 -57.78 13.34 -77.92
C ARG A 281 -56.98 14.59 -78.20
N GLU A 282 -56.67 15.40 -77.18
CA GLU A 282 -55.94 16.67 -77.32
C GLU A 282 -54.51 16.46 -77.84
N SER A 283 -53.86 15.38 -77.43
CA SER A 283 -52.50 15.02 -77.85
C SER A 283 -52.38 14.61 -79.32
N ARG A 284 -53.43 14.08 -79.96
CA ARG A 284 -53.46 13.82 -81.42
C ARG A 284 -53.47 15.11 -82.25
N PHE A 285 -53.77 16.27 -81.65
CA PHE A 285 -53.72 17.59 -82.29
C PHE A 285 -52.44 18.38 -81.99
N GLY A 286 -51.48 17.79 -81.27
CA GLY A 286 -50.16 18.41 -81.03
C GLY A 286 -50.17 19.56 -80.01
N LEU A 287 -51.11 19.55 -79.05
CA LEU A 287 -51.27 20.62 -78.05
C LEU A 287 -50.52 20.37 -76.73
N SER A 288 -49.70 19.32 -76.64
CA SER A 288 -48.87 18.98 -75.47
C SER A 288 -47.42 18.74 -75.90
N GLU A 289 -46.45 19.39 -75.24
CA GLU A 289 -45.02 19.31 -75.60
C GLU A 289 -44.35 17.98 -75.18
N ASP A 290 -44.86 17.35 -74.12
CA ASP A 290 -44.21 16.18 -73.48
C ASP A 290 -44.97 14.87 -73.67
N PHE A 291 -46.16 14.92 -74.30
CA PHE A 291 -47.03 13.76 -74.54
C PHE A 291 -47.70 13.85 -75.91
N SER A 292 -47.46 12.86 -76.77
CA SER A 292 -47.99 12.84 -78.15
C SER A 292 -48.38 11.43 -78.59
N ILE A 293 -49.31 11.35 -79.56
CA ILE A 293 -49.82 10.09 -80.08
C ILE A 293 -49.73 10.08 -81.60
N GLY A 294 -49.00 9.12 -82.15
CA GLY A 294 -48.84 8.91 -83.59
C GLY A 294 -50.05 8.23 -84.23
N TYR A 295 -50.12 8.27 -85.56
CA TYR A 295 -51.20 7.66 -86.37
C TYR A 295 -51.31 6.12 -86.23
N ASN A 296 -50.28 5.46 -85.71
CA ASN A 296 -50.19 4.02 -85.49
C ASN A 296 -50.45 3.62 -84.03
N ASN A 297 -51.15 4.47 -83.26
CA ASN A 297 -51.41 4.31 -81.82
C ASN A 297 -50.13 4.11 -80.98
N LEU A 298 -49.01 4.67 -81.48
CA LEU A 298 -47.78 4.80 -80.71
C LEU A 298 -47.88 6.05 -79.83
N VAL A 299 -47.81 5.86 -78.52
CA VAL A 299 -47.75 6.94 -77.55
C VAL A 299 -46.29 7.23 -77.21
N GLN A 300 -45.95 8.52 -77.23
CA GLN A 300 -44.66 9.02 -76.80
C GLN A 300 -44.86 9.98 -75.64
N MET A 301 -44.36 9.59 -74.46
CA MET A 301 -44.38 10.44 -73.27
C MET A 301 -42.95 10.65 -72.80
N GLN A 302 -42.49 11.89 -72.72
CA GLN A 302 -41.18 12.17 -72.12
C GLN A 302 -41.22 11.90 -70.62
N LEU A 303 -40.12 11.39 -70.07
CA LEU A 303 -40.05 11.05 -68.65
C LEU A 303 -40.30 12.27 -67.75
N ARG A 304 -39.86 13.47 -68.17
CA ARG A 304 -40.13 14.74 -67.47
C ARG A 304 -41.61 15.11 -67.32
N HIS A 305 -42.51 14.42 -68.03
CA HIS A 305 -43.95 14.57 -67.82
C HIS A 305 -44.36 14.08 -66.41
N ILE A 306 -43.59 13.15 -65.84
CA ILE A 306 -43.75 12.67 -64.46
C ILE A 306 -43.06 13.65 -63.50
N ASP A 307 -43.56 13.75 -62.26
CA ASP A 307 -42.88 14.47 -61.17
C ASP A 307 -41.53 13.81 -60.83
N LEU A 308 -40.47 14.26 -61.51
CA LEU A 308 -39.11 13.73 -61.39
C LEU A 308 -38.54 13.83 -59.97
N SER A 309 -39.08 14.70 -59.10
CA SER A 309 -38.65 14.79 -57.69
C SER A 309 -38.93 13.52 -56.88
N ARG A 310 -39.79 12.63 -57.41
CA ARG A 310 -40.11 11.32 -56.83
C ARG A 310 -39.17 10.21 -57.28
N LEU A 311 -38.39 10.46 -58.32
CA LEU A 311 -37.36 9.55 -58.80
C LEU A 311 -36.03 9.93 -58.14
N ILE A 312 -35.27 8.91 -57.76
CA ILE A 312 -33.96 9.01 -57.15
C ILE A 312 -32.97 8.61 -58.24
N ASP A 313 -32.00 9.48 -58.48
CA ASP A 313 -30.93 9.24 -59.45
C ASP A 313 -30.20 7.91 -59.15
N GLY A 314 -29.92 7.14 -60.21
CA GLY A 314 -29.35 5.80 -60.15
C GLY A 314 -30.30 4.68 -59.71
N HIS A 315 -31.54 4.96 -59.29
CA HIS A 315 -32.48 3.90 -58.90
C HIS A 315 -33.17 3.24 -60.10
N CYS A 316 -33.47 1.94 -59.95
CA CYS A 316 -34.28 1.19 -60.92
C CYS A 316 -35.76 1.31 -60.60
N TYR A 317 -36.55 1.60 -61.63
CA TYR A 317 -38.00 1.71 -61.59
C TYR A 317 -38.65 0.77 -62.59
N GLU A 318 -39.83 0.30 -62.25
CA GLU A 318 -40.70 -0.51 -63.12
C GLU A 318 -41.89 0.32 -63.58
N ILE A 319 -42.32 0.09 -64.82
CA ILE A 319 -43.49 0.73 -65.40
C ILE A 319 -44.55 -0.34 -65.61
N GLN A 320 -45.69 -0.15 -64.96
CA GLN A 320 -46.91 -0.84 -65.31
C GLN A 320 -47.83 0.12 -66.05
N LEU A 321 -48.32 -0.34 -67.20
CA LEU A 321 -49.32 0.37 -67.96
C LEU A 321 -50.63 -0.42 -67.94
N ALA A 322 -51.67 0.20 -67.44
CA ALA A 322 -53.02 -0.32 -67.51
C ALA A 322 -53.82 0.41 -68.58
N VAL A 323 -54.65 -0.32 -69.31
CA VAL A 323 -55.62 0.22 -70.27
C VAL A 323 -57.03 -0.13 -69.81
N ASN A 324 -57.94 0.83 -69.95
CA ASN A 324 -59.33 0.73 -69.58
C ASN A 324 -60.21 1.22 -70.75
N ASP A 325 -61.21 0.43 -71.13
CA ASP A 325 -62.18 0.78 -72.16
C ASP A 325 -63.27 1.75 -71.68
N ASN A 326 -63.26 2.11 -70.40
CA ASN A 326 -64.25 2.94 -69.70
C ASN A 326 -65.66 2.32 -69.62
N TRP A 327 -65.79 1.03 -69.97
CA TRP A 327 -67.02 0.23 -69.91
C TRP A 327 -66.87 -1.05 -69.09
N GLY A 328 -65.72 -1.23 -68.44
CA GLY A 328 -65.49 -2.24 -67.40
C GLY A 328 -64.46 -3.31 -67.78
N GLY A 329 -63.90 -3.26 -68.99
CA GLY A 329 -62.72 -4.04 -69.37
C GLY A 329 -61.46 -3.30 -68.97
N TYR A 330 -60.62 -4.01 -68.23
CA TYR A 330 -59.37 -3.51 -67.69
C TYR A 330 -58.31 -4.59 -67.88
N VAL A 331 -57.17 -4.20 -68.43
CA VAL A 331 -55.99 -5.05 -68.46
C VAL A 331 -54.74 -4.23 -68.22
N SER A 332 -53.75 -4.81 -67.55
CA SER A 332 -52.46 -4.19 -67.32
C SER A 332 -51.32 -5.07 -67.78
N THR A 333 -50.20 -4.43 -68.13
CA THR A 333 -48.94 -5.12 -68.34
C THR A 333 -48.46 -5.77 -67.03
N ALA A 334 -47.66 -6.83 -67.14
CA ALA A 334 -46.99 -7.38 -65.98
C ALA A 334 -45.95 -6.37 -65.45
N TRP A 335 -45.68 -6.43 -64.15
CA TRP A 335 -44.72 -5.52 -63.49
C TRP A 335 -43.30 -5.63 -64.04
N GLU A 336 -42.96 -6.77 -64.66
CA GLU A 336 -41.62 -7.07 -65.18
C GLU A 336 -41.43 -6.67 -66.66
N ASP A 337 -42.50 -6.24 -67.33
CA ASP A 337 -42.48 -6.02 -68.78
C ASP A 337 -41.62 -4.81 -69.21
N ALA A 338 -41.50 -3.81 -68.34
CA ALA A 338 -40.72 -2.61 -68.59
C ALA A 338 -40.07 -2.09 -67.32
N SER A 339 -38.76 -1.86 -67.38
CA SER A 339 -38.00 -1.25 -66.30
C SER A 339 -36.94 -0.31 -66.87
N PHE A 340 -36.64 0.73 -66.11
CA PHE A 340 -35.57 1.68 -66.42
C PHE A 340 -34.75 2.00 -65.19
N GLN A 341 -33.51 2.45 -65.40
CA GLN A 341 -32.73 3.13 -64.38
C GLN A 341 -32.82 4.63 -64.65
N TYR A 342 -33.19 5.41 -63.63
CA TYR A 342 -33.28 6.85 -63.77
C TYR A 342 -31.89 7.47 -63.68
N ASP A 343 -31.60 8.39 -64.59
CA ASP A 343 -30.39 9.22 -64.62
C ASP A 343 -30.83 10.67 -64.77
N ASP A 344 -30.58 11.53 -63.78
CA ASP A 344 -31.00 12.94 -63.86
C ASP A 344 -30.12 13.80 -64.79
N ASN A 345 -29.07 13.19 -65.35
CA ASN A 345 -28.08 13.78 -66.26
C ASN A 345 -27.26 14.91 -65.60
N ILE A 346 -27.12 14.89 -64.27
CA ILE A 346 -26.28 15.77 -63.46
C ILE A 346 -25.23 14.90 -62.76
N ASN A 347 -23.95 15.13 -63.06
CA ASN A 347 -22.87 14.39 -62.41
C ASN A 347 -22.88 14.58 -60.88
N THR A 348 -23.27 13.54 -60.16
CA THR A 348 -23.29 13.48 -58.71
C THR A 348 -21.97 12.88 -58.21
N PRO A 349 -21.18 13.61 -57.39
CA PRO A 349 -19.90 13.09 -56.92
C PRO A 349 -20.03 11.73 -56.23
N PRO A 350 -19.06 10.82 -56.44
CA PRO A 350 -19.13 9.47 -55.91
C PRO A 350 -19.18 9.45 -54.38
N VAL A 351 -19.62 8.33 -53.83
CA VAL A 351 -19.52 8.06 -52.40
C VAL A 351 -18.13 7.47 -52.09
N ALA A 352 -17.56 7.90 -50.97
CA ALA A 352 -16.30 7.37 -50.47
C ALA A 352 -16.44 5.89 -50.10
N PRO A 353 -15.39 5.07 -50.23
CA PRO A 353 -15.40 3.70 -49.73
C PRO A 353 -15.81 3.65 -48.24
N ALA A 354 -16.71 2.73 -47.89
CA ALA A 354 -17.26 2.62 -46.54
C ALA A 354 -16.61 1.48 -45.70
N GLY A 355 -15.97 0.51 -46.36
CA GLY A 355 -15.49 -0.73 -45.73
C GLY A 355 -14.33 -1.39 -46.47
N GLY A 356 -13.97 -2.60 -46.06
CA GLY A 356 -12.95 -3.43 -46.73
C GLY A 356 -11.51 -2.94 -46.60
N PHE A 357 -11.25 -1.96 -45.74
CA PHE A 357 -9.93 -1.36 -45.55
C PHE A 357 -8.94 -2.38 -45.01
N SER A 358 -7.90 -2.67 -45.78
CA SER A 358 -6.74 -3.45 -45.32
C SER A 358 -5.47 -2.79 -45.84
N PRO A 359 -4.45 -2.60 -45.00
CA PRO A 359 -4.40 -2.90 -43.57
C PRO A 359 -5.16 -1.86 -42.72
N LYS A 360 -5.86 -2.31 -41.67
CA LYS A 360 -6.57 -1.45 -40.71
C LYS A 360 -6.37 -1.95 -39.28
N ASP A 361 -5.69 -1.14 -38.47
CA ASP A 361 -5.26 -1.43 -37.11
C ASP A 361 -4.38 -2.69 -37.01
N GLU A 362 -3.63 -2.97 -38.08
CA GLU A 362 -2.77 -4.14 -38.24
C GLU A 362 -1.29 -3.73 -38.28
N ILE A 363 -0.41 -4.64 -37.84
CA ILE A 363 1.04 -4.56 -38.05
C ILE A 363 1.37 -5.29 -39.36
N ILE A 364 2.08 -4.62 -40.26
CA ILE A 364 2.48 -5.18 -41.54
C ILE A 364 4.00 -5.38 -41.62
N HIS A 365 4.41 -6.55 -42.11
CA HIS A 365 5.82 -6.92 -42.22
C HIS A 365 6.44 -6.56 -43.57
N THR A 366 6.05 -5.42 -44.14
CA THR A 366 6.54 -4.96 -45.44
C THR A 366 6.49 -3.44 -45.56
N ILE A 367 7.58 -2.83 -46.00
CA ILE A 367 7.67 -1.40 -46.31
C ILE A 367 6.90 -0.99 -47.58
N ARG A 368 6.31 -1.94 -48.32
CA ARG A 368 5.46 -1.69 -49.51
C ARG A 368 4.12 -2.45 -49.40
N PRO A 369 3.19 -1.97 -48.55
CA PRO A 369 1.88 -2.62 -48.41
C PRO A 369 1.07 -2.59 -49.70
N VAL A 370 0.13 -3.54 -49.77
CA VAL A 370 -1.03 -3.44 -50.67
C VAL A 370 -2.17 -2.88 -49.84
N LEU A 371 -2.68 -1.73 -50.25
CA LEU A 371 -3.87 -1.13 -49.66
C LEU A 371 -5.08 -1.60 -50.46
N SER A 372 -6.13 -2.07 -49.80
CA SER A 372 -7.40 -2.43 -50.43
C SER A 372 -8.58 -1.88 -49.64
N TRP A 373 -9.69 -1.65 -50.33
CA TRP A 373 -10.96 -1.17 -49.77
C TRP A 373 -12.13 -1.81 -50.53
N ASP A 374 -13.34 -1.77 -49.98
CA ASP A 374 -14.54 -2.11 -50.73
C ASP A 374 -14.78 -1.04 -51.81
N PRO A 375 -15.19 -1.39 -53.04
CA PRO A 375 -15.47 -0.39 -54.07
C PRO A 375 -16.47 0.67 -53.57
N GLY A 376 -16.16 1.94 -53.81
CA GLY A 376 -17.13 3.03 -53.66
C GLY A 376 -18.32 2.84 -54.60
N THR A 377 -19.42 3.54 -54.31
CA THR A 377 -20.61 3.56 -55.18
C THR A 377 -20.79 4.94 -55.76
N ASP A 378 -21.11 5.01 -57.04
CA ASP A 378 -21.61 6.22 -57.67
C ASP A 378 -23.11 6.09 -57.90
N LYS A 379 -23.82 7.22 -57.84
CA LYS A 379 -25.23 7.29 -58.23
C LYS A 379 -25.38 7.45 -59.73
N ASP A 380 -24.40 8.09 -60.36
CA ASP A 380 -24.38 8.31 -61.79
C ASP A 380 -24.28 6.97 -62.53
N VAL A 381 -25.21 6.76 -63.47
CA VAL A 381 -25.32 5.48 -64.14
C VAL A 381 -24.19 5.31 -65.16
N GLN A 382 -23.54 4.13 -65.14
CA GLN A 382 -22.35 3.79 -65.95
C GLN A 382 -21.01 4.38 -65.50
N ASP A 383 -20.93 5.06 -64.35
CA ASP A 383 -19.64 5.57 -63.90
C ASP A 383 -18.66 4.45 -63.50
N ARG A 384 -17.38 4.71 -63.74
CA ARG A 384 -16.26 3.86 -63.34
C ARG A 384 -15.42 4.62 -62.35
N LEU A 385 -15.20 4.03 -61.18
CA LEU A 385 -14.45 4.69 -60.13
C LEU A 385 -12.97 4.34 -60.20
N LYS A 386 -12.13 5.36 -60.20
CA LYS A 386 -10.74 5.24 -59.74
C LYS A 386 -10.65 5.84 -58.35
N TYR A 387 -9.56 5.59 -57.66
CA TYR A 387 -9.40 6.03 -56.29
C TYR A 387 -8.10 6.77 -56.11
N ARG A 388 -8.12 7.83 -55.30
CA ARG A 388 -6.91 8.49 -54.80
C ARG A 388 -6.71 8.10 -53.36
N ILE A 389 -5.49 7.65 -53.06
CA ILE A 389 -5.06 7.23 -51.74
C ILE A 389 -4.05 8.27 -51.26
N GLU A 390 -4.20 8.69 -50.00
CA GLU A 390 -3.20 9.45 -49.28
C GLU A 390 -2.72 8.66 -48.06
N ILE A 391 -1.42 8.68 -47.83
CA ILE A 391 -0.76 8.05 -46.68
C ILE A 391 0.12 9.10 -46.02
N SER A 392 -0.04 9.27 -44.71
CA SER A 392 0.69 10.25 -43.91
C SER A 392 1.08 9.64 -42.56
N ARG A 393 2.06 10.25 -41.86
CA ARG A 393 2.31 9.97 -40.43
C ARG A 393 1.43 10.81 -39.52
N ASP A 394 0.73 11.79 -40.09
CA ASP A 394 -0.21 12.66 -39.40
C ASP A 394 -1.66 12.21 -39.67
N SER A 395 -2.41 11.92 -38.61
CA SER A 395 -3.79 11.43 -38.68
C SER A 395 -4.80 12.45 -39.23
N ILE A 396 -4.47 13.74 -39.13
CA ILE A 396 -5.31 14.85 -39.62
C ILE A 396 -4.87 15.39 -40.98
N PHE A 397 -3.79 14.85 -41.56
CA PHE A 397 -3.27 15.21 -42.89
C PHE A 397 -3.06 16.73 -43.08
N ARG A 398 -2.59 17.45 -42.05
CA ARG A 398 -2.34 18.91 -42.11
C ARG A 398 -0.98 19.26 -42.73
N GLU A 399 0.01 18.38 -42.60
CA GLU A 399 1.32 18.59 -43.19
C GLU A 399 1.26 18.47 -44.72
N THR A 400 2.07 19.26 -45.45
CA THR A 400 2.17 19.19 -46.92
C THR A 400 2.92 17.95 -47.43
N ARG A 401 3.34 17.03 -46.53
CA ARG A 401 4.14 15.85 -46.83
C ARG A 401 3.33 14.57 -46.59
N PHE A 402 2.59 14.15 -47.60
CA PHE A 402 1.92 12.86 -47.64
C PHE A 402 2.25 12.15 -48.97
N ILE A 403 2.22 10.83 -48.96
CA ILE A 403 2.34 10.03 -50.17
C ILE A 403 0.95 9.98 -50.81
N SER A 404 0.84 10.36 -52.09
CA SER A 404 -0.41 10.22 -52.84
C SER A 404 -0.23 9.29 -54.04
N GLN A 405 -1.15 8.35 -54.20
CA GLN A 405 -1.15 7.39 -55.30
C GLN A 405 -2.58 7.20 -55.79
N GLN A 406 -2.76 7.02 -57.10
CA GLN A 406 -4.06 6.69 -57.69
C GLN A 406 -4.12 5.23 -58.14
N SER A 407 -5.32 4.64 -58.09
CA SER A 407 -5.62 3.35 -58.68
C SER A 407 -5.94 3.49 -60.18
N ARG A 408 -6.06 2.34 -60.87
CA ARG A 408 -6.77 2.29 -62.15
C ARG A 408 -8.28 2.30 -61.88
N TYR A 409 -9.08 2.65 -62.90
CA TYR A 409 -10.53 2.48 -62.88
C TYR A 409 -10.91 1.04 -62.54
N ASP A 410 -11.92 0.88 -61.69
CA ASP A 410 -12.48 -0.38 -61.16
C ASP A 410 -11.50 -1.23 -60.34
N VAL A 411 -10.37 -0.64 -59.92
CA VAL A 411 -9.39 -1.33 -59.08
C VAL A 411 -9.42 -0.74 -57.67
N ASN A 412 -10.01 -1.49 -56.75
CA ASN A 412 -10.15 -1.16 -55.33
C ASN A 412 -8.95 -1.61 -54.47
N ARG A 413 -7.78 -1.79 -55.09
CA ARG A 413 -6.53 -2.16 -54.41
C ARG A 413 -5.29 -1.57 -55.09
N VAL A 414 -4.30 -1.16 -54.31
CA VAL A 414 -3.09 -0.53 -54.80
C VAL A 414 -1.88 -0.99 -54.00
N ARG A 415 -0.86 -1.51 -54.68
CA ARG A 415 0.47 -1.69 -54.09
C ARG A 415 1.19 -0.34 -54.05
N LEU A 416 1.69 0.03 -52.88
CA LEU A 416 2.43 1.25 -52.70
C LEU A 416 3.78 1.20 -53.43
N ARG A 417 4.11 2.26 -54.17
CA ARG A 417 5.37 2.36 -54.92
C ARG A 417 6.53 2.91 -54.09
N THR A 418 6.21 3.76 -53.12
CA THR A 418 7.18 4.37 -52.20
C THR A 418 7.45 3.44 -51.03
N ASN A 419 8.70 3.36 -50.58
CA ASN A 419 9.03 2.65 -49.34
C ASN A 419 8.53 3.47 -48.15
N LEU A 420 7.79 2.83 -47.27
CA LEU A 420 7.49 3.36 -45.95
C LEU A 420 8.72 3.21 -45.04
N THR A 421 8.80 4.05 -44.01
CA THR A 421 9.83 3.91 -42.99
C THR A 421 9.46 2.79 -42.04
N GLU A 422 10.46 2.05 -41.60
CA GLU A 422 10.34 1.03 -40.57
C GLU A 422 9.83 1.62 -39.24
N ASN A 423 9.21 0.79 -38.40
CA ASN A 423 8.74 1.12 -37.05
C ASN A 423 7.89 2.39 -36.98
N SER A 424 7.09 2.60 -38.01
CA SER A 424 6.34 3.84 -38.19
C SER A 424 4.86 3.56 -38.32
N VAL A 425 4.09 4.33 -37.57
CA VAL A 425 2.63 4.37 -37.70
C VAL A 425 2.27 5.26 -38.88
N TYR A 426 1.42 4.73 -39.76
CA TYR A 426 0.88 5.45 -40.89
C TYR A 426 -0.64 5.49 -40.83
N PHE A 427 -1.16 6.64 -41.23
CA PHE A 427 -2.56 6.91 -41.44
C PHE A 427 -2.82 6.99 -42.92
N TRP A 428 -3.87 6.34 -43.40
CA TRP A 428 -4.24 6.38 -44.79
C TRP A 428 -5.74 6.55 -44.99
N ARG A 429 -6.09 7.24 -46.06
CA ARG A 429 -7.46 7.51 -46.46
C ARG A 429 -7.57 7.44 -47.97
N VAL A 430 -8.76 7.12 -48.45
CA VAL A 430 -9.04 6.95 -49.86
C VAL A 430 -10.29 7.73 -50.23
N CYS A 431 -10.28 8.42 -51.37
CA CYS A 431 -11.48 9.00 -51.97
C CYS A 431 -11.72 8.39 -53.35
N SER A 432 -13.00 8.27 -53.69
CA SER A 432 -13.46 7.88 -55.02
C SER A 432 -13.36 9.07 -55.96
N ILE A 433 -13.00 8.80 -57.21
CA ILE A 433 -12.97 9.75 -58.30
C ILE A 433 -13.72 9.12 -59.47
N ASP A 434 -14.73 9.81 -59.95
CA ASP A 434 -15.56 9.42 -61.07
C ASP A 434 -14.86 9.69 -62.43
N LEU A 435 -15.57 9.45 -63.54
CA LEU A 435 -15.07 9.71 -64.88
C LEU A 435 -14.94 11.22 -65.20
N GLU A 436 -15.74 12.07 -64.57
CA GLU A 436 -15.70 13.54 -64.73
C GLU A 436 -14.72 14.24 -63.78
N GLU A 437 -13.90 13.48 -63.04
CA GLU A 437 -12.94 13.95 -62.04
C GLU A 437 -13.56 14.59 -60.79
N ALA A 438 -14.87 14.46 -60.59
CA ALA A 438 -15.51 14.79 -59.33
C ALA A 438 -15.11 13.76 -58.26
N ARG A 439 -15.06 14.23 -57.02
CA ARG A 439 -14.41 13.50 -55.92
C ARG A 439 -15.35 13.36 -54.75
N SER A 440 -15.36 12.16 -54.18
CA SER A 440 -15.97 11.95 -52.88
C SER A 440 -15.21 12.72 -51.79
N PRO A 441 -15.84 12.96 -50.63
CA PRO A 441 -15.10 13.17 -49.40
C PRO A 441 -14.10 12.03 -49.16
N TRP A 442 -13.11 12.25 -48.31
CA TRP A 442 -12.22 11.17 -47.89
C TRP A 442 -12.99 10.11 -47.08
N SER A 443 -12.58 8.85 -47.22
CA SER A 443 -12.98 7.78 -46.30
C SER A 443 -12.58 8.11 -44.86
N ILE A 444 -13.02 7.28 -43.91
CA ILE A 444 -12.41 7.28 -42.58
C ILE A 444 -10.89 7.13 -42.68
N THR A 445 -10.18 7.77 -41.77
CA THR A 445 -8.74 7.60 -41.63
C THR A 445 -8.47 6.24 -41.01
N ASN A 446 -7.81 5.35 -41.75
CA ASN A 446 -7.36 4.06 -41.28
C ASN A 446 -5.91 4.17 -40.78
N LYS A 447 -5.53 3.31 -39.84
CA LYS A 447 -4.19 3.26 -39.24
C LYS A 447 -3.56 1.91 -39.52
N PHE A 448 -2.25 1.85 -39.73
CA PHE A 448 -1.47 0.61 -39.65
C PHE A 448 -0.05 0.94 -39.20
N THR A 449 0.69 -0.10 -38.78
CA THR A 449 2.08 0.01 -38.34
C THR A 449 2.96 -0.80 -39.28
N VAL A 450 4.08 -0.24 -39.73
CA VAL A 450 5.12 -0.98 -40.45
C VAL A 450 6.10 -1.55 -39.44
N ASN A 451 6.30 -2.87 -39.45
CA ASN A 451 7.35 -3.59 -38.72
C ASN A 451 7.82 -4.81 -39.56
N GLN A 452 8.74 -4.64 -40.51
CA GLN A 452 9.28 -5.68 -41.39
C GLN A 452 10.19 -6.70 -40.67
N TYR A 453 10.91 -6.28 -39.64
CA TYR A 453 11.88 -7.09 -38.93
C TYR A 453 11.70 -6.89 -37.44
N ASN A 454 11.54 -7.98 -36.69
CA ASN A 454 11.53 -7.91 -35.23
C ASN A 454 12.93 -7.47 -34.75
N GLU A 455 13.02 -6.29 -34.15
CA GLU A 455 14.24 -5.73 -33.59
C GLU A 455 14.35 -6.08 -32.10
N SER A 456 15.56 -6.04 -31.55
CA SER A 456 15.72 -6.19 -30.10
C SER A 456 15.38 -4.87 -29.40
N PRO A 457 14.95 -4.90 -28.12
CA PRO A 457 14.79 -3.68 -27.35
C PRO A 457 16.09 -2.88 -27.26
N GLU A 458 16.00 -1.57 -27.00
CA GLU A 458 17.19 -0.75 -26.76
C GLU A 458 18.02 -1.29 -25.57
N GLY A 459 19.34 -1.17 -25.65
CA GLY A 459 20.24 -1.53 -24.54
C GLY A 459 20.04 -0.58 -23.35
N VAL A 460 19.89 -1.12 -22.15
CA VAL A 460 19.80 -0.31 -20.93
C VAL A 460 21.18 0.31 -20.66
N SER A 461 21.28 1.62 -20.83
CA SER A 461 22.53 2.39 -20.64
C SER A 461 22.60 3.14 -19.30
N GLU A 462 21.45 3.42 -18.68
CA GLU A 462 21.33 4.21 -17.45
C GLU A 462 20.86 3.35 -16.27
N LEU A 463 21.78 3.08 -15.36
CA LEU A 463 21.52 2.46 -14.06
C LEU A 463 21.56 3.54 -12.97
N TYR A 464 20.53 3.61 -12.13
CA TYR A 464 20.38 4.67 -11.12
C TYR A 464 20.82 4.22 -9.73
N THR A 465 20.35 3.05 -9.29
CA THR A 465 20.70 2.49 -7.98
C THR A 465 20.84 0.96 -8.08
N PRO A 466 21.80 0.34 -7.36
CA PRO A 466 22.92 0.97 -6.69
C PRO A 466 23.83 1.75 -7.66
N LYS A 467 24.34 2.88 -7.18
CA LYS A 467 25.37 3.64 -7.90
C LYS A 467 26.64 2.80 -7.95
N ASP A 468 27.50 3.06 -8.93
CA ASP A 468 28.75 2.30 -9.05
C ASP A 468 29.59 2.42 -7.77
N LEU A 469 30.01 1.26 -7.25
CA LEU A 469 30.73 1.09 -5.98
C LEU A 469 29.98 1.57 -4.72
N SER A 470 28.64 1.56 -4.73
CA SER A 470 27.87 1.78 -3.49
C SER A 470 27.56 0.49 -2.74
N GLU A 471 27.51 0.57 -1.41
CA GLU A 471 27.05 -0.51 -0.56
C GLU A 471 25.52 -0.57 -0.50
N ILE A 472 24.98 -1.78 -0.48
CA ILE A 472 23.54 -2.03 -0.37
C ILE A 472 23.22 -3.21 0.54
N ASP A 473 22.08 -3.11 1.20
CA ASP A 473 21.51 -4.13 2.08
C ASP A 473 20.31 -4.85 1.41
N THR A 474 19.58 -5.64 2.21
CA THR A 474 18.38 -6.34 1.74
C THR A 474 17.18 -5.44 1.45
N THR A 475 17.17 -4.20 1.93
CA THR A 475 16.08 -3.22 1.76
C THR A 475 16.27 -2.35 0.52
N ALA A 476 17.47 -2.32 -0.04
CA ALA A 476 17.80 -1.55 -1.22
C ALA A 476 17.02 -2.00 -2.47
N LEU A 477 17.07 -1.14 -3.49
CA LEU A 477 16.35 -1.30 -4.74
C LEU A 477 17.34 -1.18 -5.90
N PHE A 478 17.25 -2.10 -6.86
CA PHE A 478 17.80 -1.91 -8.19
C PHE A 478 16.89 -0.96 -8.96
N ALA A 479 17.41 0.12 -9.53
CA ALA A 479 16.65 1.07 -10.31
C ALA A 479 17.36 1.41 -11.61
N TRP A 480 16.62 1.43 -12.70
CA TRP A 480 17.12 1.71 -14.04
C TRP A 480 16.10 2.47 -14.85
N ARG A 481 16.56 3.06 -15.96
CA ARG A 481 15.69 3.72 -16.92
C ARG A 481 14.93 2.66 -17.74
N PRO A 482 13.59 2.71 -17.82
CA PRO A 482 12.86 1.86 -18.74
C PRO A 482 13.28 2.20 -20.18
N VAL A 483 13.46 1.16 -20.99
CA VAL A 483 13.65 1.27 -22.44
C VAL A 483 12.36 0.85 -23.15
N SER A 484 12.16 1.39 -24.33
CA SER A 484 11.13 0.94 -25.26
C SER A 484 11.73 -0.02 -26.26
N ASP A 485 10.90 -0.92 -26.78
CA ASP A 485 11.23 -1.63 -27.99
C ASP A 485 11.07 -0.68 -29.20
N PRO A 486 12.01 -0.69 -30.17
CA PRO A 486 11.81 -0.03 -31.46
C PRO A 486 10.51 -0.49 -32.16
N ASP A 487 10.09 -1.73 -31.93
CA ASP A 487 8.92 -2.34 -32.56
C ASP A 487 7.61 -1.84 -31.95
N PRO A 488 6.73 -1.17 -32.72
CA PRO A 488 5.56 -0.54 -32.13
C PRO A 488 4.49 -1.57 -31.74
N GLY A 489 4.25 -1.70 -30.43
CA GLY A 489 3.27 -2.62 -29.85
C GLY A 489 3.89 -3.68 -28.95
N ASP A 490 5.20 -3.85 -29.00
CA ASP A 490 5.92 -4.84 -28.22
C ASP A 490 6.11 -4.39 -26.77
N SER A 491 5.95 -5.34 -25.85
CA SER A 491 6.20 -5.14 -24.43
C SER A 491 7.62 -5.56 -24.07
N VAL A 492 8.36 -4.67 -23.40
CA VAL A 492 9.69 -5.00 -22.88
C VAL A 492 9.58 -5.56 -21.46
N HIS A 493 10.16 -6.72 -21.23
CA HIS A 493 10.44 -7.24 -19.90
C HIS A 493 11.95 -7.24 -19.63
N TYR A 494 12.35 -7.47 -18.38
CA TYR A 494 13.73 -7.28 -17.95
C TYR A 494 14.31 -8.53 -17.30
N LEU A 495 15.61 -8.72 -17.50
CA LEU A 495 16.46 -9.70 -16.84
C LEU A 495 17.47 -8.95 -15.96
N ILE A 496 17.53 -9.29 -14.67
CA ILE A 496 18.61 -8.84 -13.80
C ILE A 496 19.68 -9.93 -13.73
N LEU A 497 20.93 -9.52 -13.94
CA LEU A 497 22.12 -10.36 -13.86
C LEU A 497 23.03 -9.82 -12.77
N ILE A 498 23.45 -10.67 -11.84
CA ILE A 498 24.42 -10.34 -10.79
C ILE A 498 25.52 -11.39 -10.82
N ASP A 499 26.77 -10.95 -10.77
CA ASP A 499 27.95 -11.83 -10.79
C ASP A 499 29.11 -11.21 -10.01
N ASN A 500 30.08 -12.02 -9.61
CA ASN A 500 31.30 -11.59 -8.92
C ASN A 500 32.39 -11.07 -9.89
N ASN A 501 32.12 -11.11 -11.20
CA ASN A 501 33.02 -10.64 -12.27
C ASN A 501 32.24 -9.84 -13.32
N SER A 502 32.97 -9.13 -14.18
CA SER A 502 32.40 -8.25 -15.21
C SER A 502 31.93 -8.97 -16.48
N ASP A 503 32.19 -10.26 -16.62
CA ASP A 503 32.04 -10.96 -17.89
C ASP A 503 30.65 -11.62 -18.01
N PHE A 504 30.00 -11.94 -16.87
CA PHE A 504 28.67 -12.52 -16.79
C PHE A 504 28.49 -13.79 -17.65
N ASN A 505 29.57 -14.55 -17.88
CA ASN A 505 29.52 -15.79 -18.68
C ASN A 505 28.73 -16.90 -17.96
N SER A 506 28.68 -16.85 -16.63
CA SER A 506 27.92 -17.75 -15.76
C SER A 506 27.52 -16.97 -14.51
N PRO A 507 26.53 -16.07 -14.63
CA PRO A 507 26.15 -15.16 -13.56
C PRO A 507 25.72 -15.95 -12.31
N GLU A 508 26.15 -15.51 -11.12
CA GLU A 508 25.68 -16.08 -9.85
C GLU A 508 24.16 -16.01 -9.75
N ILE A 509 23.55 -14.92 -10.25
CA ILE A 509 22.10 -14.74 -10.27
C ILE A 509 21.65 -14.27 -11.66
N GLN A 510 20.64 -14.96 -12.21
CA GLN A 510 19.91 -14.53 -13.40
C GLN A 510 18.41 -14.67 -13.15
N GLN A 511 17.69 -13.54 -13.06
CA GLN A 511 16.26 -13.54 -12.75
C GLN A 511 15.45 -12.72 -13.73
N ASN A 512 14.33 -13.30 -14.18
CA ASN A 512 13.36 -12.61 -15.02
C ASN A 512 12.38 -11.77 -14.20
N LEU A 513 12.05 -10.59 -14.71
CA LEU A 513 11.16 -9.60 -14.10
C LEU A 513 9.86 -9.50 -14.91
N PHE A 514 9.12 -10.61 -15.04
CA PHE A 514 7.96 -10.78 -15.95
C PHE A 514 6.62 -10.15 -15.49
N SER A 515 6.51 -9.57 -14.29
CA SER A 515 5.19 -9.19 -13.75
C SER A 515 5.19 -7.91 -12.92
N THR A 516 4.29 -7.01 -13.32
CA THR A 516 3.95 -5.69 -12.77
C THR A 516 3.45 -5.65 -11.32
N LYS A 517 3.70 -6.68 -10.48
CA LYS A 517 3.37 -6.60 -9.05
C LYS A 517 4.45 -5.94 -8.19
N HIS A 518 5.69 -5.82 -8.70
CA HIS A 518 6.83 -5.37 -7.87
C HIS A 518 7.69 -4.26 -8.48
N ALA A 519 7.54 -3.96 -9.77
CA ALA A 519 8.10 -2.77 -10.39
C ALA A 519 7.09 -1.62 -10.31
N SER A 520 7.10 -0.88 -9.20
CA SER A 520 6.36 0.37 -9.08
C SER A 520 7.10 1.46 -9.86
N SER A 521 6.38 2.23 -10.69
CA SER A 521 6.95 3.47 -11.21
C SER A 521 7.19 4.39 -10.03
N GLY A 522 8.44 4.78 -9.79
CA GLY A 522 8.74 5.85 -8.83
C GLY A 522 8.00 7.14 -9.22
N SER A 523 8.05 8.16 -8.37
CA SER A 523 7.39 9.46 -8.58
C SER A 523 7.78 10.22 -9.87
N LYS A 524 8.67 9.64 -10.70
CA LYS A 524 9.01 10.04 -12.07
C LYS A 524 8.60 8.91 -13.02
N LYS A 525 7.87 9.22 -14.09
CA LYS A 525 7.40 8.25 -15.11
C LYS A 525 8.51 7.46 -15.84
N ASP A 526 9.78 7.76 -15.57
CA ASP A 526 10.95 7.26 -16.31
C ASP A 526 11.89 6.40 -15.44
N THR A 527 11.39 5.69 -14.43
CA THR A 527 12.22 4.84 -13.56
C THR A 527 11.50 3.57 -13.14
N LEU A 528 12.12 2.41 -13.40
CA LEU A 528 11.71 1.11 -12.88
C LEU A 528 12.56 0.75 -11.67
N THR A 529 11.96 0.05 -10.71
CA THR A 529 12.64 -0.40 -9.49
C THR A 529 12.39 -1.88 -9.23
N PHE A 530 13.35 -2.57 -8.63
CA PHE A 530 13.25 -3.96 -8.20
C PHE A 530 13.91 -4.15 -6.82
N PRO A 531 13.16 -4.53 -5.78
CA PRO A 531 13.71 -4.77 -4.44
C PRO A 531 14.72 -5.91 -4.39
N VAL A 532 15.86 -5.69 -3.70
CA VAL A 532 16.91 -6.69 -3.49
C VAL A 532 16.37 -7.92 -2.74
N ASN A 533 15.47 -7.73 -1.76
CA ASN A 533 14.90 -8.84 -0.99
C ASN A 533 14.05 -9.83 -1.82
N LEU A 534 13.64 -9.47 -3.03
CA LEU A 534 12.87 -10.32 -3.97
C LEU A 534 13.77 -11.07 -4.96
N ILE A 535 15.09 -10.95 -4.82
CA ILE A 535 16.04 -11.72 -5.63
C ILE A 535 15.95 -13.21 -5.29
N THR A 536 15.77 -14.04 -6.33
CA THR A 536 15.89 -15.51 -6.22
C THR A 536 17.33 -15.89 -5.90
N ASP A 537 17.52 -16.93 -5.07
CA ASP A 537 18.84 -17.44 -4.69
C ASP A 537 19.77 -16.38 -4.05
N LYS A 538 19.21 -15.34 -3.41
CA LYS A 538 19.97 -14.28 -2.71
C LYS A 538 20.97 -14.80 -1.67
N GLU A 539 20.79 -16.03 -1.18
CA GLU A 539 21.71 -16.70 -0.26
C GLU A 539 23.09 -16.98 -0.89
N THR A 540 23.20 -16.89 -2.23
CA THR A 540 24.48 -16.96 -2.95
C THR A 540 25.32 -15.69 -2.78
N LEU A 541 24.69 -14.55 -2.52
CA LEU A 541 25.40 -13.29 -2.27
C LEU A 541 26.02 -13.34 -0.88
N THR A 542 27.34 -13.26 -0.82
CA THR A 542 28.06 -13.25 0.45
C THR A 542 28.20 -11.84 0.98
N ASP A 543 28.10 -11.70 2.30
CA ASP A 543 28.32 -10.46 3.04
C ASP A 543 29.69 -9.84 2.73
N ASN A 544 29.75 -8.51 2.73
CA ASN A 544 30.92 -7.67 2.46
C ASN A 544 31.69 -8.00 1.16
N LYS A 545 30.98 -8.41 0.10
CA LYS A 545 31.59 -8.76 -1.20
C LYS A 545 31.15 -7.85 -2.34
N LEU A 546 32.09 -7.56 -3.23
CA LEU A 546 31.87 -6.80 -4.45
C LEU A 546 31.17 -7.67 -5.51
N TYR A 547 30.10 -7.13 -6.07
CA TYR A 547 29.30 -7.70 -7.13
C TYR A 547 29.13 -6.71 -8.29
N PHE A 548 28.93 -7.25 -9.48
CA PHE A 548 28.60 -6.54 -10.70
C PHE A 548 27.15 -6.87 -11.03
N TRP A 549 26.37 -5.86 -11.41
CA TRP A 549 25.03 -6.08 -11.92
C TRP A 549 24.80 -5.36 -13.23
N LYS A 550 23.94 -5.96 -14.05
CA LYS A 550 23.40 -5.31 -15.24
C LYS A 550 21.97 -5.74 -15.46
N ILE A 551 21.24 -4.91 -16.19
CA ILE A 551 19.90 -5.20 -16.66
C ILE A 551 19.99 -5.50 -18.16
N ILE A 552 19.26 -6.51 -18.61
CA ILE A 552 19.03 -6.78 -20.03
C ILE A 552 17.54 -6.62 -20.30
N ALA A 553 17.20 -5.88 -21.34
CA ALA A 553 15.83 -5.77 -21.83
C ALA A 553 15.55 -6.91 -22.82
N VAL A 554 14.34 -7.46 -22.79
CA VAL A 554 13.94 -8.60 -23.61
C VAL A 554 12.54 -8.33 -24.15
N ASP A 555 12.36 -8.53 -25.45
CA ASP A 555 11.05 -8.38 -26.12
C ASP A 555 10.13 -9.61 -25.87
N GLU A 556 8.93 -9.60 -26.44
CA GLU A 556 8.00 -10.73 -26.35
C GLU A 556 8.48 -11.98 -27.11
N SER A 557 9.37 -11.79 -28.09
CA SER A 557 10.01 -12.82 -28.92
C SER A 557 11.26 -13.45 -28.28
N ASN A 558 11.60 -13.09 -27.04
CA ASN A 558 12.82 -13.47 -26.30
C ASN A 558 14.15 -13.01 -26.92
N ILE A 559 14.14 -11.99 -27.76
CA ILE A 559 15.35 -11.32 -28.24
C ILE A 559 15.86 -10.38 -27.15
N LYS A 560 17.13 -10.57 -26.77
CA LYS A 560 17.81 -9.77 -25.75
C LYS A 560 18.40 -8.52 -26.36
N SER A 561 18.33 -7.40 -25.64
CA SER A 561 18.96 -6.16 -26.03
C SER A 561 20.50 -6.29 -26.11
N PRO A 562 21.17 -5.50 -26.98
CA PRO A 562 22.63 -5.51 -27.13
C PRO A 562 23.35 -4.99 -25.87
N LEU A 563 24.69 -5.03 -25.87
CA LEU A 563 25.59 -4.66 -24.75
C LEU A 563 24.99 -3.62 -23.79
N THR A 564 24.71 -4.05 -22.56
CA THR A 564 24.21 -3.17 -21.51
C THR A 564 25.33 -2.73 -20.57
N THR A 565 25.21 -1.54 -20.01
CA THR A 565 26.16 -1.07 -19.00
C THR A 565 25.97 -1.88 -17.72
N PHE A 566 27.07 -2.21 -17.06
CA PHE A 566 27.04 -2.78 -15.72
C PHE A 566 27.46 -1.72 -14.69
N SER A 567 27.01 -1.90 -13.46
CA SER A 567 27.41 -1.12 -12.30
C SER A 567 27.88 -2.09 -11.22
N ARG A 568 28.70 -1.61 -10.29
CA ARG A 568 29.20 -2.41 -9.17
C ARG A 568 28.50 -2.02 -7.88
N PHE A 569 28.32 -2.99 -6.99
CA PHE A 569 27.85 -2.74 -5.64
C PHE A 569 28.52 -3.69 -4.67
N ILE A 570 28.50 -3.32 -3.38
CA ILE A 570 28.97 -4.19 -2.30
C ILE A 570 27.73 -4.69 -1.58
N TYR A 571 27.60 -6.00 -1.48
CA TYR A 571 26.48 -6.61 -0.78
C TYR A 571 26.81 -6.70 0.71
N ASN A 572 26.14 -5.88 1.51
CA ASN A 572 26.25 -5.89 2.96
C ASN A 572 24.83 -5.94 3.57
N PRO A 573 24.27 -7.15 3.79
CA PRO A 573 22.96 -7.31 4.40
C PRO A 573 22.91 -7.04 5.91
N VAL A 574 24.05 -6.99 6.61
CA VAL A 574 24.11 -6.88 8.07
C VAL A 574 25.32 -6.06 8.48
N ASN A 575 25.08 -4.95 9.18
CA ASN A 575 26.17 -4.17 9.80
C ASN A 575 27.04 -5.05 10.71
N ASN A 576 28.25 -5.38 10.26
CA ASN A 576 29.23 -6.14 11.01
C ASN A 576 29.88 -5.23 12.07
N PRO A 577 30.14 -5.72 13.30
CA PRO A 577 30.83 -4.91 14.28
C PRO A 577 32.30 -4.69 13.89
N PRO A 578 32.90 -3.53 14.21
CA PRO A 578 34.30 -3.24 13.94
C PRO A 578 35.24 -4.23 14.61
N GLU A 579 36.42 -4.40 14.04
CA GLU A 579 37.47 -5.20 14.65
C GLU A 579 37.96 -4.60 15.98
N GLN A 580 38.42 -5.48 16.86
CA GLN A 580 39.04 -5.08 18.12
C GLN A 580 40.36 -4.36 17.84
N VAL A 581 40.62 -3.25 18.55
CA VAL A 581 41.91 -2.54 18.50
C VAL A 581 43.05 -3.50 18.88
N ALA A 582 43.91 -3.83 17.91
CA ALA A 582 44.93 -4.87 18.06
C ALA A 582 46.25 -4.40 18.71
N GLY A 583 46.54 -3.08 18.73
CA GLY A 583 47.83 -2.60 19.21
C GLY A 583 47.98 -1.08 19.25
N GLY A 584 49.23 -0.62 19.35
CA GLY A 584 49.58 0.81 19.43
C GLY A 584 49.35 1.45 20.81
N PHE A 585 49.06 0.65 21.82
CA PHE A 585 48.73 1.13 23.17
C PHE A 585 49.92 1.85 23.82
N SER A 586 49.75 3.14 24.09
CA SER A 586 50.69 3.95 24.85
C SER A 586 49.93 4.91 25.74
N PRO A 587 50.21 4.96 27.06
CA PRO A 587 51.15 4.11 27.82
C PRO A 587 50.63 2.67 28.02
N SER A 588 51.49 1.64 28.03
CA SER A 588 51.08 0.24 28.24
C SER A 588 52.05 -0.55 29.12
N GLY A 589 51.62 -1.67 29.69
CA GLY A 589 52.51 -2.56 30.46
C GLY A 589 52.92 -2.08 31.86
N SER A 590 52.08 -1.28 32.54
CA SER A 590 52.39 -0.70 33.86
C SER A 590 53.60 0.23 33.88
N ILE A 591 53.93 0.85 32.74
CA ILE A 591 54.98 1.87 32.69
C ILE A 591 54.61 3.07 33.55
N ILE A 592 55.64 3.72 34.08
CA ILE A 592 55.52 4.97 34.85
C ILE A 592 55.42 6.13 33.86
N VAL A 593 54.45 7.00 34.07
CA VAL A 593 54.17 8.16 33.24
C VAL A 593 54.34 9.40 34.08
N ASN A 594 55.24 10.29 33.65
CA ASN A 594 55.58 11.53 34.34
C ASN A 594 54.53 12.63 34.13
N SER A 595 53.25 12.29 34.27
CA SER A 595 52.12 13.21 34.11
C SER A 595 50.85 12.61 34.72
N ARG A 596 50.11 13.43 35.46
CA ARG A 596 48.74 13.12 35.91
C ARG A 596 47.67 13.36 34.85
N ARG A 597 48.06 13.77 33.64
CA ARG A 597 47.18 13.98 32.48
C ARG A 597 47.74 13.26 31.25
N PRO A 598 47.83 11.91 31.30
CA PRO A 598 48.45 11.14 30.24
C PRO A 598 47.63 11.23 28.94
N ILE A 599 48.33 11.08 27.81
CA ILE A 599 47.70 10.89 26.50
C ILE A 599 47.69 9.39 26.23
N LEU A 600 46.49 8.81 26.15
CA LEU A 600 46.28 7.43 25.74
C LEU A 600 46.27 7.37 24.21
N ARG A 601 46.99 6.43 23.61
CA ARG A 601 47.07 6.23 22.16
C ARG A 601 46.86 4.75 21.81
N TRP A 602 46.36 4.50 20.61
CA TRP A 602 46.21 3.16 20.02
C TRP A 602 46.32 3.23 18.48
N ASN A 603 46.43 2.08 17.82
CA ASN A 603 46.34 2.00 16.36
C ASN A 603 44.87 2.08 15.91
N PRO A 604 44.56 2.64 14.72
CA PRO A 604 43.20 2.60 14.20
C PRO A 604 42.72 1.15 14.05
N ALA A 605 41.45 0.92 14.36
CA ALA A 605 40.76 -0.35 14.07
C ALA A 605 40.29 -0.37 12.62
N GLU A 606 40.05 -1.57 12.10
CA GLU A 606 39.43 -1.80 10.78
C GLU A 606 37.99 -2.27 10.99
N ASP A 607 37.14 -2.04 10.00
CA ASP A 607 35.77 -2.53 9.97
C ASP A 607 35.61 -3.47 8.77
N PRO A 608 34.98 -4.65 8.93
CA PRO A 608 34.62 -5.50 7.80
C PRO A 608 33.69 -4.81 6.80
N ASP A 609 32.85 -3.87 7.26
CA ASP A 609 31.90 -3.13 6.44
C ASP A 609 32.61 -2.06 5.61
N PHE A 610 32.41 -2.11 4.30
CA PHE A 610 33.18 -1.28 3.37
C PHE A 610 32.92 0.23 3.52
N SER A 611 31.70 0.63 3.91
CA SER A 611 31.38 2.05 4.17
C SER A 611 32.04 2.59 5.44
N ASP A 612 32.42 1.73 6.37
CA ASP A 612 32.93 2.12 7.69
C ASP A 612 34.45 2.25 7.68
N LEU A 613 34.91 3.31 7.00
CA LEU A 613 36.32 3.67 6.91
C LEU A 613 36.93 3.97 8.28
N GLN A 614 38.24 3.72 8.44
CA GLN A 614 38.95 3.95 9.72
C GLN A 614 38.77 5.36 10.32
N ASN A 615 38.53 6.39 9.49
CA ASN A 615 38.32 7.76 9.94
C ASN A 615 36.88 8.08 10.36
N THR A 616 35.92 7.18 10.14
CA THR A 616 34.54 7.30 10.62
C THR A 616 34.33 6.56 11.94
N LEU A 617 35.21 5.62 12.29
CA LEU A 617 35.18 4.87 13.53
C LEU A 617 35.47 5.76 14.76
N SER A 618 34.65 5.61 15.80
CA SER A 618 34.81 6.28 17.10
C SER A 618 35.27 5.29 18.16
N TYR A 619 35.86 5.77 19.25
CA TYR A 619 36.41 4.90 20.29
C TYR A 619 35.85 5.23 21.66
N ILE A 620 35.47 4.19 22.39
CA ILE A 620 35.04 4.22 23.79
C ILE A 620 36.20 3.74 24.65
N ILE A 621 36.64 4.56 25.60
CA ILE A 621 37.73 4.22 26.52
C ILE A 621 37.16 4.08 27.91
N GLN A 622 37.44 2.95 28.56
CA GLN A 622 37.24 2.80 30.00
C GLN A 622 38.57 2.99 30.72
N LEU A 623 38.57 3.80 31.78
CA LEU A 623 39.71 4.04 32.65
C LEU A 623 39.29 3.78 34.10
N SER A 624 40.00 2.91 34.82
CA SER A 624 39.71 2.59 36.23
C SER A 624 40.98 2.30 37.01
N THR A 625 40.89 2.34 38.33
CA THR A 625 41.95 1.87 39.24
C THR A 625 41.83 0.38 39.56
N ASN A 626 40.73 -0.25 39.14
CA ASN A 626 40.47 -1.68 39.31
C ASN A 626 40.41 -2.36 37.93
N PRO A 627 41.15 -3.47 37.70
CA PRO A 627 41.17 -4.16 36.41
C PRO A 627 39.82 -4.80 36.01
N LEU A 628 38.86 -4.90 36.94
CA LEU A 628 37.51 -5.41 36.69
C LEU A 628 36.53 -4.31 36.23
N PHE A 629 36.93 -3.03 36.25
CA PHE A 629 36.10 -1.89 35.86
C PHE A 629 34.70 -1.85 36.53
N PRO A 630 34.60 -1.79 37.87
CA PRO A 630 33.33 -1.60 38.55
C PRO A 630 32.77 -0.20 38.26
N GLU A 631 31.44 -0.05 38.22
CA GLU A 631 30.77 1.18 37.77
C GLU A 631 31.12 2.41 38.61
N ASP A 632 31.36 2.26 39.91
CA ASP A 632 31.68 3.34 40.85
C ASP A 632 33.11 3.90 40.70
N GLN A 633 34.00 3.17 40.00
CA GLN A 633 35.43 3.53 39.86
C GLN A 633 35.87 3.61 38.39
N THR A 634 34.94 3.55 37.44
CA THR A 634 35.24 3.54 36.01
C THR A 634 34.80 4.83 35.35
N GLN A 635 35.76 5.51 34.72
CA GLN A 635 35.49 6.66 33.86
C GLN A 635 35.37 6.18 32.41
N ILE A 636 34.37 6.69 31.70
CA ILE A 636 34.13 6.38 30.29
C ILE A 636 34.37 7.64 29.47
N PHE A 637 35.17 7.51 28.42
CA PHE A 637 35.44 8.58 27.46
C PHE A 637 35.04 8.14 26.06
N LEU A 638 34.60 9.09 25.24
CA LEU A 638 34.27 8.90 23.84
C LEU A 638 35.12 9.85 23.01
N THR A 639 35.73 9.35 21.94
CA THR A 639 36.49 10.17 20.98
C THR A 639 35.60 10.68 19.85
N ASN A 640 36.08 11.69 19.12
CA ASN A 640 35.49 12.00 17.82
C ASN A 640 35.87 10.89 16.80
N PRO A 641 35.10 10.74 15.70
CA PRO A 641 35.46 9.84 14.61
C PRO A 641 36.90 10.05 14.11
N GLY A 642 37.66 8.95 13.97
CA GLY A 642 39.04 8.91 13.47
C GLY A 642 40.13 9.27 14.48
N GLU A 643 39.77 9.69 15.70
CA GLU A 643 40.76 10.01 16.74
C GLU A 643 41.29 8.74 17.43
N THR A 644 42.57 8.46 17.23
CA THR A 644 43.27 7.31 17.84
C THR A 644 44.08 7.68 19.10
N ALA A 645 43.75 8.83 19.69
CA ALA A 645 44.37 9.33 20.91
C ALA A 645 43.40 10.13 21.76
N LEU A 646 43.54 10.02 23.08
CA LEU A 646 42.73 10.73 24.07
C LEU A 646 43.62 11.33 25.16
N THR A 647 43.50 12.64 25.38
CA THR A 647 44.13 13.32 26.52
C THR A 647 43.18 13.31 27.72
N ILE A 648 43.62 12.76 28.86
CA ILE A 648 42.82 12.79 30.09
C ILE A 648 42.82 14.22 30.66
N ALA A 649 41.68 14.90 30.58
CA ALA A 649 41.55 16.30 31.00
C ALA A 649 41.58 16.48 32.52
N ALA A 650 41.03 15.52 33.27
CA ALA A 650 41.05 15.53 34.73
C ALA A 650 42.42 15.09 35.24
N SER A 651 42.90 15.70 36.33
CA SER A 651 44.13 15.24 36.97
C SER A 651 43.86 13.90 37.66
N LEU A 652 44.61 12.87 37.28
CA LEU A 652 44.62 11.57 37.96
C LEU A 652 45.35 11.69 39.31
N GLU A 653 45.15 10.70 40.18
CA GLU A 653 45.87 10.62 41.47
C GLU A 653 47.35 10.29 41.22
N GLU A 654 48.24 10.76 42.11
CA GLU A 654 49.68 10.48 42.05
C GLU A 654 49.99 9.05 42.50
N ASN A 655 51.07 8.46 41.96
CA ASN A 655 51.59 7.14 42.33
C ASN A 655 50.57 6.01 42.27
N LYS A 656 49.55 6.16 41.42
CA LYS A 656 48.42 5.25 41.33
C LYS A 656 48.42 4.50 40.01
N LYS A 657 48.16 3.19 40.10
CA LYS A 657 48.02 2.33 38.92
C LYS A 657 46.63 2.47 38.34
N TYR A 658 46.59 2.80 37.05
CA TYR A 658 45.36 2.85 36.26
C TYR A 658 45.37 1.76 35.20
N PHE A 659 44.18 1.23 34.92
CA PHE A 659 43.88 0.27 33.88
C PHE A 659 42.97 0.92 32.85
N TYR A 660 43.24 0.68 31.58
CA TYR A 660 42.33 1.11 30.52
C TYR A 660 42.20 0.07 29.42
N ARG A 661 41.06 0.15 28.72
CA ARG A 661 40.74 -0.65 27.55
C ARG A 661 39.92 0.19 26.59
N VAL A 662 40.01 -0.13 25.31
CA VAL A 662 39.42 0.63 24.22
C VAL A 662 38.47 -0.27 23.45
N GLN A 663 37.30 0.22 23.10
CA GLN A 663 36.32 -0.45 22.27
C GLN A 663 35.99 0.47 21.09
N THR A 664 36.04 -0.07 19.88
CA THR A 664 35.67 0.66 18.67
C THR A 664 34.15 0.64 18.52
N SER A 665 33.59 1.73 18.01
CA SER A 665 32.19 1.85 17.61
C SER A 665 32.12 2.41 16.20
N ASP A 666 31.41 1.72 15.33
CA ASP A 666 31.12 2.21 13.98
C ASP A 666 30.07 3.35 14.00
N PRO A 667 29.85 4.05 12.86
CA PRO A 667 28.81 5.07 12.73
C PRO A 667 27.37 4.57 12.89
N HIS A 668 27.15 3.28 12.69
CA HIS A 668 25.85 2.61 12.75
C HIS A 668 25.50 2.09 14.16
N GLY A 669 26.44 2.19 15.10
CA GLY A 669 26.30 1.88 16.51
C GLY A 669 26.75 0.48 16.93
N ALA A 670 27.28 -0.37 16.03
CA ALA A 670 27.85 -1.65 16.45
C ALA A 670 29.25 -1.45 17.03
N LYS A 671 29.62 -2.34 17.94
CA LYS A 671 30.79 -2.19 18.81
C LYS A 671 31.67 -3.42 18.77
N SER A 672 32.97 -3.20 18.72
CA SER A 672 33.96 -4.27 18.81
C SER A 672 33.94 -4.95 20.18
N GLN A 673 34.67 -6.06 20.32
CA GLN A 673 35.07 -6.50 21.66
C GLN A 673 36.02 -5.47 22.30
N TRP A 674 36.03 -5.40 23.63
CA TRP A 674 37.00 -4.57 24.36
C TRP A 674 38.43 -5.04 24.09
N SER A 675 39.36 -4.12 23.82
CA SER A 675 40.78 -4.41 23.64
C SER A 675 41.43 -5.13 24.84
N SER A 676 42.63 -5.66 24.64
CA SER A 676 43.44 -6.20 25.73
C SER A 676 43.62 -5.17 26.85
N LEU A 677 43.61 -5.64 28.10
CA LEU A 677 43.77 -4.79 29.28
C LEU A 677 45.15 -4.11 29.28
N ASN A 678 45.17 -2.78 29.27
CA ASN A 678 46.38 -1.98 29.40
C ASN A 678 46.46 -1.31 30.76
N SER A 679 47.66 -0.93 31.18
CA SER A 679 47.86 -0.23 32.45
C SER A 679 49.08 0.68 32.41
N PHE A 680 49.06 1.68 33.28
CA PHE A 680 50.15 2.61 33.54
C PHE A 680 50.10 3.09 34.99
N ILE A 681 51.17 3.73 35.45
CA ILE A 681 51.26 4.32 36.79
C ILE A 681 51.62 5.79 36.63
N THR A 682 50.94 6.68 37.34
CA THR A 682 51.25 8.11 37.39
C THR A 682 52.41 8.39 38.35
N ASN A 683 53.34 9.26 37.96
CA ASN A 683 54.36 9.85 38.85
C ASN A 683 54.85 11.20 38.28
N GLU A 684 54.07 12.26 38.41
CA GLU A 684 54.41 13.60 37.93
C GLU A 684 55.51 14.28 38.78
N ILE A 685 55.54 14.03 40.09
CA ILE A 685 56.43 14.70 41.04
C ILE A 685 57.15 13.64 41.87
N PRO A 686 58.46 13.39 41.66
CA PRO A 686 59.23 12.46 42.48
C PRO A 686 59.19 12.82 43.97
N GLU A 687 58.86 11.86 44.82
CA GLU A 687 58.78 12.02 46.27
C GLU A 687 59.96 11.36 47.01
N ALA A 688 60.35 11.95 48.14
CA ALA A 688 61.41 11.38 48.97
C ALA A 688 60.89 10.18 49.80
N PRO A 689 61.79 9.25 50.22
CA PRO A 689 61.40 8.14 51.09
C PRO A 689 60.75 8.59 52.41
N GLU A 690 59.95 7.71 53.00
CA GLU A 690 59.32 7.99 54.30
C GLU A 690 60.36 8.19 55.43
N MET A 691 60.01 9.01 56.42
CA MET A 691 60.88 9.24 57.58
C MET A 691 60.94 7.99 58.48
N VAL A 692 62.15 7.63 58.93
CA VAL A 692 62.36 6.54 59.90
C VAL A 692 61.80 6.93 61.27
N THR A 693 60.85 6.14 61.80
CA THR A 693 60.09 6.50 63.02
C THR A 693 60.15 5.48 64.15
N ALA A 694 60.52 4.21 63.89
CA ALA A 694 60.35 3.11 64.83
C ALA A 694 61.52 2.11 64.88
N GLU A 695 61.51 1.26 65.92
CA GLU A 695 62.45 0.16 66.18
C GLU A 695 63.93 0.56 66.26
N PHE A 696 64.20 1.77 66.76
CA PHE A 696 65.56 2.21 67.05
C PHE A 696 66.22 1.32 68.11
N ASN A 697 67.38 0.76 67.76
CA ASN A 697 68.25 0.04 68.68
C ASN A 697 69.69 0.51 68.46
N PRO A 698 70.43 0.98 69.49
CA PRO A 698 70.04 1.13 70.89
C PRO A 698 68.83 2.03 71.07
N LYS A 699 67.91 1.62 71.94
CA LYS A 699 66.73 2.40 72.34
C LYS A 699 67.17 3.63 73.13
N ASP A 700 66.27 4.61 73.22
CA ASP A 700 66.54 5.84 73.94
C ASP A 700 66.96 5.57 75.40
N SER A 701 68.08 6.17 75.82
CA SER A 701 68.74 5.99 77.11
C SER A 701 69.30 4.60 77.40
N LEU A 702 69.42 3.70 76.41
CA LEU A 702 70.06 2.40 76.60
C LEU A 702 71.58 2.55 76.76
N ILE A 703 72.17 1.80 77.69
CA ILE A 703 73.62 1.73 77.89
C ILE A 703 74.17 0.49 77.18
N VAL A 704 75.15 0.70 76.30
CA VAL A 704 75.79 -0.34 75.48
C VAL A 704 77.17 -0.66 76.04
N ARG A 705 77.45 -1.95 76.25
CA ARG A 705 78.72 -2.46 76.79
C ARG A 705 79.83 -2.68 75.75
N ARG A 706 79.84 -1.90 74.66
CA ARG A 706 80.92 -1.92 73.64
C ARG A 706 81.07 -0.54 73.01
N THR A 707 82.29 -0.20 72.58
CA THR A 707 82.62 1.08 71.92
C THR A 707 82.29 1.12 70.41
N ASP A 708 81.78 0.01 69.87
CA ASP A 708 81.42 -0.16 68.46
C ASP A 708 79.97 -0.69 68.26
N PRO A 709 78.96 0.02 68.79
CA PRO A 709 77.59 -0.46 68.73
C PRO A 709 77.08 -0.52 67.28
N ILE A 710 76.25 -1.54 67.01
CA ILE A 710 75.41 -1.56 65.81
C ILE A 710 74.15 -0.78 66.16
N ILE A 711 73.88 0.26 65.38
CA ILE A 711 72.59 0.94 65.41
C ILE A 711 71.69 0.37 64.31
N SER A 712 70.40 0.20 64.57
CA SER A 712 69.41 -0.38 63.65
C SER A 712 68.04 0.26 63.85
N TRP A 713 67.19 0.17 62.83
CA TRP A 713 65.85 0.77 62.77
C TRP A 713 64.93 -0.04 61.85
N LEU A 714 63.64 0.28 61.85
CA LEU A 714 62.69 -0.31 60.89
C LEU A 714 62.94 0.25 59.47
N PRO A 715 63.10 -0.61 58.43
CA PRO A 715 63.14 -0.14 57.04
C PRO A 715 61.87 0.63 56.66
N VAL A 716 62.03 1.59 55.76
CA VAL A 716 60.95 2.47 55.26
C VAL A 716 60.72 2.24 53.78
N ASN A 717 59.52 2.56 53.30
CA ASN A 717 59.21 2.53 51.88
C ASN A 717 59.50 3.89 51.23
N ASP A 718 59.57 3.86 49.92
CA ASP A 718 59.50 5.05 49.08
C ASP A 718 58.08 5.14 48.49
N PRO A 719 57.41 6.32 48.54
CA PRO A 719 56.11 6.51 47.90
C PRO A 719 56.14 6.32 46.38
N ASP A 720 57.30 6.54 45.74
CA ASP A 720 57.43 6.49 44.29
C ASP A 720 57.29 5.05 43.74
N PRO A 721 56.48 4.84 42.68
CA PRO A 721 56.32 3.55 42.04
C PRO A 721 57.64 2.98 41.53
N GLY A 722 57.92 1.73 41.90
CA GLY A 722 59.13 1.03 41.48
C GLY A 722 60.38 1.33 42.32
N GLN A 723 60.27 2.21 43.32
CA GLN A 723 61.29 2.42 44.33
C GLN A 723 61.00 1.51 45.54
N TYR A 724 61.88 0.55 45.83
CA TYR A 724 61.64 -0.49 46.84
C TYR A 724 62.58 -0.36 48.04
N MET A 725 62.16 -0.88 49.20
CA MET A 725 62.96 -0.89 50.45
C MET A 725 64.39 -1.40 50.27
N ARG A 726 64.59 -2.39 49.39
CA ARG A 726 65.92 -2.99 49.11
C ARG A 726 66.89 -2.04 48.41
N ASP A 727 66.36 -1.00 47.75
CA ASP A 727 67.13 -0.07 46.93
C ASP A 727 67.41 1.25 47.69
N ILE A 728 66.75 1.44 48.85
CA ILE A 728 66.94 2.57 49.77
C ILE A 728 68.19 2.36 50.63
N CYS A 729 68.98 3.42 50.83
CA CYS A 729 70.09 3.43 51.80
C CYS A 729 69.87 4.53 52.84
N TYR A 730 70.64 4.52 53.94
CA TYR A 730 70.39 5.44 55.05
C TYR A 730 71.64 6.25 55.38
N ASN A 731 71.46 7.54 55.64
CA ASN A 731 72.45 8.41 56.28
C ASN A 731 72.19 8.47 57.77
N ILE A 732 73.25 8.34 58.55
CA ILE A 732 73.23 8.43 59.99
C ILE A 732 74.10 9.60 60.38
N ARG A 733 73.57 10.48 61.23
CA ARG A 733 74.38 11.46 61.95
C ARG A 733 74.37 11.13 63.43
N TYR A 734 75.54 11.20 64.07
CA TYR A 734 75.69 10.94 65.49
C TYR A 734 76.67 11.93 66.13
N PHE A 735 76.45 12.25 67.40
CA PHE A 735 77.20 13.28 68.11
C PHE A 735 77.26 12.99 69.60
N LEU A 736 78.29 13.51 70.27
CA LEU A 736 78.36 13.53 71.74
C LEU A 736 77.30 14.48 72.28
N THR A 737 76.56 14.09 73.31
CA THR A 737 75.50 14.93 73.92
C THR A 737 76.04 16.25 74.46
N GLU A 738 77.29 16.30 74.92
CA GLU A 738 77.97 17.54 75.36
C GLU A 738 78.34 18.47 74.20
N LYS A 739 78.43 17.95 72.96
CA LYS A 739 78.85 18.70 71.76
C LYS A 739 77.94 18.42 70.56
N PRO A 740 76.64 18.74 70.66
CA PRO A 740 75.64 18.34 69.66
C PRO A 740 75.83 19.02 68.28
N LYS A 741 76.57 20.14 68.23
CA LYS A 741 76.89 20.83 66.98
C LYS A 741 77.99 20.13 66.15
N LYS A 742 78.74 19.18 66.75
CA LYS A 742 79.82 18.46 66.06
C LYS A 742 79.37 17.03 65.74
N CYS A 743 78.75 16.87 64.57
CA CYS A 743 78.25 15.59 64.10
C CYS A 743 79.33 14.79 63.35
N SER A 744 79.31 13.49 63.57
CA SER A 744 79.95 12.49 62.72
C SER A 744 78.87 11.80 61.87
N TYR A 745 79.26 11.22 60.75
CA TYR A 745 78.33 10.64 59.79
C TYR A 745 78.73 9.21 59.44
N ALA A 746 77.73 8.36 59.25
CA ALA A 746 77.87 7.02 58.72
C ALA A 746 76.79 6.80 57.66
N LYS A 747 77.00 5.83 56.77
CA LYS A 747 76.04 5.48 55.73
C LYS A 747 75.87 3.96 55.69
N SER A 748 74.65 3.48 55.52
CA SER A 748 74.38 2.06 55.34
C SER A 748 74.45 1.65 53.87
N ASP A 749 74.60 0.35 53.63
CA ASP A 749 74.42 -0.24 52.30
C ASP A 749 72.94 -0.22 51.88
N LYS A 750 72.68 -0.36 50.58
CA LYS A 750 71.32 -0.43 50.03
C LYS A 750 70.56 -1.62 50.64
N GLY A 751 69.34 -1.36 51.10
CA GLY A 751 68.47 -2.35 51.75
C GLY A 751 68.84 -2.72 53.18
N VAL A 752 69.90 -2.13 53.74
CA VAL A 752 70.40 -2.46 55.08
C VAL A 752 69.98 -1.37 56.07
N ALA A 753 69.03 -1.70 56.95
CA ALA A 753 68.53 -0.80 58.01
C ALA A 753 69.33 -0.88 59.32
N SER A 754 70.66 -0.95 59.18
CA SER A 754 71.59 -0.94 60.31
C SER A 754 72.96 -0.42 59.88
N VAL A 755 73.71 0.15 60.81
CA VAL A 755 75.11 0.50 60.59
C VAL A 755 75.91 0.31 61.88
N GLN A 756 77.14 -0.18 61.75
CA GLN A 756 78.07 -0.25 62.88
C GLN A 756 78.76 1.10 63.03
N LEU A 757 78.69 1.67 64.23
CA LEU A 757 79.47 2.85 64.61
C LEU A 757 80.81 2.40 65.17
N PHE A 758 81.88 3.19 64.97
CA PHE A 758 83.22 2.85 65.44
C PHE A 758 83.81 3.99 66.27
N SER A 759 84.75 3.64 67.14
CA SER A 759 85.57 4.58 67.92
C SER A 759 84.77 5.52 68.82
N LEU A 760 83.67 5.03 69.40
CA LEU A 760 82.96 5.77 70.43
C LEU A 760 83.74 5.74 71.74
N LYS A 761 83.64 6.82 72.51
CA LYS A 761 84.33 6.97 73.77
C LYS A 761 83.53 6.33 74.89
N GLU A 762 84.26 5.69 75.78
CA GLU A 762 83.80 5.16 77.05
C GLU A 762 83.24 6.27 77.97
N ASP A 763 82.28 5.92 78.81
CA ASP A 763 81.62 6.79 79.81
C ASP A 763 81.00 8.06 79.20
N GLN A 764 80.41 7.95 78.01
CA GLN A 764 79.81 9.08 77.29
C GLN A 764 78.42 8.74 76.73
N TYR A 765 77.56 9.77 76.69
CA TYR A 765 76.28 9.70 75.98
C TYR A 765 76.40 10.24 74.55
N TYR A 766 75.76 9.54 73.63
CA TYR A 766 75.67 9.88 72.22
C TYR A 766 74.21 10.08 71.80
N GLY A 767 73.96 11.06 70.93
CA GLY A 767 72.71 11.20 70.20
C GLY A 767 72.90 10.79 68.74
N TYR A 768 71.91 10.14 68.13
CA TYR A 768 71.93 9.80 66.70
C TYR A 768 70.56 10.01 66.02
N GLN A 769 70.61 10.27 64.72
CA GLN A 769 69.45 10.39 63.83
C GLN A 769 69.72 9.69 62.51
N VAL A 770 68.64 9.22 61.88
CA VAL A 770 68.67 8.46 60.63
C VAL A 770 67.79 9.15 59.59
N ALA A 771 68.28 9.29 58.36
CA ALA A 771 67.52 9.76 57.21
C ALA A 771 67.64 8.72 56.08
N ALA A 772 66.52 8.36 55.45
CA ALA A 772 66.48 7.46 54.30
C ALA A 772 66.83 8.21 53.01
N ILE A 773 67.39 7.50 52.04
CA ILE A 773 67.82 8.03 50.75
C ILE A 773 67.30 7.10 49.66
N GLY A 774 66.47 7.65 48.78
CA GLY A 774 65.90 6.96 47.64
C GLY A 774 66.95 6.65 46.57
N PRO A 775 66.69 5.66 45.70
CA PRO A 775 67.46 5.41 44.47
C PRO A 775 67.72 6.65 43.59
N ASP A 776 66.78 7.59 43.58
CA ASP A 776 66.84 8.86 42.86
C ASP A 776 67.73 9.93 43.54
N GLY A 777 68.18 9.67 44.77
CA GLY A 777 68.99 10.56 45.58
C GLY A 777 68.20 11.52 46.46
N LEU A 778 66.86 11.49 46.45
CA LEU A 778 66.04 12.25 47.37
C LEU A 778 66.20 11.70 48.79
N THR A 779 66.20 12.60 49.78
CA THR A 779 66.43 12.24 51.19
C THR A 779 65.22 12.55 52.04
N SER A 780 64.82 11.62 52.89
CA SER A 780 63.78 11.85 53.89
C SER A 780 64.21 12.92 54.90
N GLU A 781 63.25 13.44 55.66
CA GLU A 781 63.54 14.16 56.90
C GLU A 781 64.31 13.27 57.90
N TRP A 782 65.11 13.90 58.76
CA TRP A 782 65.84 13.19 59.82
C TRP A 782 64.86 12.68 60.89
N SER A 783 65.07 11.45 61.36
CA SER A 783 64.34 10.88 62.50
C SER A 783 64.44 11.77 63.76
N LYS A 784 63.61 11.52 64.77
CA LYS A 784 63.87 12.06 66.11
C LYS A 784 65.27 11.67 66.60
N ILE A 785 65.86 12.51 67.46
CA ILE A 785 67.13 12.20 68.11
C ILE A 785 66.88 11.05 69.11
N ASN A 786 67.66 9.99 69.00
CA ASN A 786 67.69 8.91 70.00
C ASN A 786 69.02 8.98 70.75
N TYR A 787 69.00 8.81 72.07
CA TYR A 787 70.20 8.83 72.91
C TYR A 787 70.59 7.44 73.39
N PHE A 788 71.89 7.19 73.54
CA PHE A 788 72.41 5.97 74.16
C PHE A 788 73.75 6.26 74.87
N GLY A 789 74.08 5.48 75.89
CA GLY A 789 75.34 5.55 76.62
C GLY A 789 76.32 4.45 76.20
N ILE A 790 77.62 4.70 76.30
CA ILE A 790 78.68 3.69 76.14
C ILE A 790 79.33 3.42 77.49
N ASN A 791 79.35 2.16 77.91
CA ASN A 791 79.95 1.65 79.15
C ASN A 791 80.46 0.20 78.95
N ALA A 792 81.41 0.02 78.05
CA ALA A 792 82.14 -1.22 77.78
C ALA A 792 83.08 -1.72 78.88
N VAL A 793 83.58 -0.87 79.77
CA VAL A 793 84.45 -1.22 80.90
C VAL A 793 83.71 -0.88 82.20
N ASP A 794 83.89 -1.72 83.21
CA ASP A 794 83.29 -1.58 84.55
C ASP A 794 84.34 -1.04 85.52
N ASP A 795 84.19 0.21 85.98
CA ASP A 795 85.11 0.87 86.92
C ASP A 795 84.65 0.72 88.38
N PRO A 796 85.55 0.43 89.34
CA PRO A 796 85.18 0.32 90.76
C PRO A 796 84.85 1.69 91.40
N PRO A 797 84.10 1.74 92.52
CA PRO A 797 83.82 2.98 93.24
C PRO A 797 85.08 3.73 93.65
N SER A 798 85.07 5.06 93.59
CA SER A 798 86.21 5.89 94.02
C SER A 798 86.47 5.85 95.53
N ASP A 799 87.66 6.26 95.96
CA ASP A 799 88.00 6.37 97.38
C ASP A 799 87.10 7.35 98.15
N PHE A 800 86.85 7.08 99.45
CA PHE A 800 86.07 7.92 100.36
C PHE A 800 86.52 7.78 101.83
N SER A 801 86.00 8.63 102.74
CA SER A 801 86.57 8.82 104.09
C SER A 801 85.57 8.67 105.25
N LEU A 802 86.02 8.08 106.37
CA LEU A 802 85.30 8.05 107.65
C LEU A 802 85.48 9.37 108.40
N LEU A 803 84.41 9.90 109.00
CA LEU A 803 84.41 11.25 109.59
C LEU A 803 84.15 11.25 111.10
N SER A 804 83.08 10.61 111.57
CA SER A 804 82.70 10.62 112.99
C SER A 804 82.12 9.27 113.43
N PRO A 805 82.47 8.74 114.62
CA PRO A 805 83.45 9.26 115.58
C PRO A 805 84.87 9.22 115.02
N HIS A 806 85.72 10.11 115.51
CA HIS A 806 87.09 10.17 115.06
C HIS A 806 87.89 8.96 115.54
N PHE A 807 89.00 8.71 114.86
CA PHE A 807 89.93 7.67 115.26
C PHE A 807 90.53 7.96 116.65
N TYR A 808 90.29 7.07 117.63
CA TYR A 808 90.65 7.19 119.06
C TYR A 808 89.89 8.26 119.86
N GLU A 809 88.57 8.35 119.71
CA GLU A 809 87.75 9.27 120.50
C GLU A 809 87.30 8.66 121.85
N ASP A 810 87.68 9.25 122.99
CA ASP A 810 87.53 8.66 124.34
C ASP A 810 86.27 9.11 125.12
N SER A 811 85.40 9.94 124.54
CA SER A 811 84.25 10.52 125.25
C SER A 811 83.00 10.65 124.38
N VAL A 812 82.63 9.55 123.73
CA VAL A 812 81.48 9.50 122.82
C VAL A 812 80.19 9.22 123.59
N LEU A 813 79.09 9.91 123.24
CA LEU A 813 77.78 9.64 123.84
C LEU A 813 77.25 8.28 123.38
N THR A 814 76.48 7.59 124.23
CA THR A 814 75.89 6.29 123.85
C THR A 814 74.84 6.39 122.74
N ASN A 815 74.33 7.59 122.45
CA ASN A 815 73.36 7.88 121.38
C ASN A 815 73.96 8.66 120.19
N MET A 816 75.26 8.44 119.92
CA MET A 816 76.00 9.04 118.82
C MET A 816 75.52 8.62 117.42
N GLU A 817 76.11 9.21 116.38
CA GLU A 817 75.83 8.91 114.98
C GLU A 817 77.14 8.73 114.19
N PHE A 818 77.22 7.68 113.36
CA PHE A 818 78.32 7.42 112.46
C PHE A 818 78.21 8.29 111.21
N GLN A 819 79.32 8.84 110.70
CA GLN A 819 79.33 9.71 109.53
C GLN A 819 80.53 9.42 108.60
N TRP A 820 80.30 9.38 107.29
CA TRP A 820 81.33 9.23 106.25
C TRP A 820 80.99 10.02 104.98
N SER A 821 82.00 10.32 104.15
CA SER A 821 81.80 10.96 102.84
C SER A 821 81.30 9.95 101.79
N VAL A 822 80.60 10.40 100.75
CA VAL A 822 80.25 9.51 99.64
C VAL A 822 81.43 9.23 98.70
N SER A 823 81.46 8.03 98.15
CA SER A 823 82.20 7.60 96.96
C SER A 823 81.41 7.97 95.69
N SER A 824 82.08 7.97 94.55
CA SER A 824 81.50 8.19 93.21
C SER A 824 81.93 7.08 92.27
N ASP A 825 81.04 6.72 91.35
CA ASP A 825 81.31 5.76 90.28
C ASP A 825 81.41 6.51 88.95
N LYS A 826 82.34 6.08 88.08
CA LYS A 826 82.48 6.65 86.72
C LYS A 826 81.47 6.06 85.75
N ASP A 827 81.02 4.84 86.02
CA ASP A 827 80.14 4.09 85.14
C ASP A 827 78.79 4.78 84.97
N LEU A 828 78.31 4.82 83.74
CA LEU A 828 77.02 5.40 83.42
C LEU A 828 75.90 4.59 84.10
N GLY A 829 75.12 5.25 84.97
CA GLY A 829 73.98 4.63 85.66
C GLY A 829 74.35 3.73 86.86
N GLY A 830 75.61 3.77 87.32
CA GLY A 830 76.07 3.10 88.53
C GLY A 830 75.48 3.70 89.82
N GLY A 831 74.74 2.90 90.59
CA GLY A 831 74.31 3.25 91.93
C GLY A 831 75.26 2.65 92.96
N LEU A 832 75.52 3.37 94.06
CA LEU A 832 76.41 2.90 95.12
C LEU A 832 75.63 2.47 96.36
N GLN A 833 75.95 1.28 96.87
CA GLN A 833 75.48 0.74 98.14
C GLN A 833 76.62 0.78 99.18
N TYR A 834 76.30 1.13 100.42
CA TYR A 834 77.27 1.22 101.51
C TYR A 834 76.92 0.21 102.60
N ILE A 835 77.92 -0.47 103.16
CA ILE A 835 77.74 -1.31 104.35
C ILE A 835 78.65 -0.81 105.46
N LEU A 836 78.05 -0.32 106.55
CA LEU A 836 78.70 0.03 107.81
C LEU A 836 78.78 -1.21 108.70
N TYR A 837 79.92 -1.41 109.35
CA TYR A 837 80.12 -2.41 110.41
C TYR A 837 80.59 -1.70 111.69
N TYR A 838 80.06 -2.07 112.85
CA TYR A 838 80.60 -1.67 114.15
C TYR A 838 80.52 -2.81 115.20
N SER A 839 81.53 -2.93 116.06
CA SER A 839 81.63 -4.02 117.06
C SER A 839 82.42 -3.60 118.30
N SER A 840 82.18 -4.21 119.46
CA SER A 840 83.08 -4.08 120.64
C SER A 840 84.34 -4.94 120.55
N ASP A 841 84.44 -5.78 119.53
CA ASP A 841 85.59 -6.64 119.21
C ASP A 841 86.30 -6.13 117.94
N SER A 842 87.61 -5.88 118.07
CA SER A 842 88.44 -5.37 116.96
C SER A 842 88.54 -6.32 115.77
N THR A 843 88.32 -7.61 115.99
CA THR A 843 88.38 -8.63 114.94
C THR A 843 87.06 -8.80 114.20
N PHE A 844 86.00 -8.11 114.63
CA PHE A 844 84.63 -8.25 114.11
C PHE A 844 84.18 -9.72 114.04
N THR A 845 84.51 -10.53 115.06
CA THR A 845 84.06 -11.93 115.16
C THR A 845 82.87 -12.08 116.12
N THR A 846 82.79 -11.21 117.12
CA THR A 846 81.70 -11.17 118.11
C THR A 846 81.06 -9.78 118.17
N ASN A 847 79.83 -9.68 118.66
CA ASN A 847 79.10 -8.42 118.86
C ASN A 847 79.11 -7.45 117.66
N VAL A 848 79.08 -8.00 116.44
CA VAL A 848 79.08 -7.22 115.20
C VAL A 848 77.68 -6.77 114.86
N PHE A 849 77.55 -5.47 114.63
CA PHE A 849 76.39 -4.84 114.06
C PHE A 849 76.75 -4.31 112.68
N ASN A 850 75.80 -4.34 111.75
CA ASN A 850 75.97 -3.73 110.45
C ASN A 850 74.72 -2.98 110.02
N ALA A 851 74.89 -2.06 109.08
CA ALA A 851 73.82 -1.29 108.47
C ALA A 851 74.12 -1.10 106.98
N THR A 852 73.10 -1.30 106.15
CA THR A 852 73.21 -1.10 104.71
C THR A 852 72.49 0.19 104.32
N LEU A 853 73.16 1.06 103.57
CA LEU A 853 72.62 2.32 103.08
C LEU A 853 72.74 2.36 101.56
N SER A 854 71.75 2.95 100.90
CA SER A 854 71.82 3.33 99.48
C SER A 854 71.72 4.85 99.41
N THR A 855 72.41 5.46 98.45
CA THR A 855 72.45 6.92 98.29
C THR A 855 71.67 7.35 97.05
N ASN A 856 70.89 8.41 97.21
CA ASN A 856 70.20 9.14 96.14
C ASN A 856 70.55 10.64 96.18
N ASP A 857 71.83 11.03 96.20
CA ASP A 857 72.37 12.42 96.21
C ASP A 857 72.69 13.09 97.56
N SER A 858 73.31 12.37 98.51
CA SER A 858 73.87 12.99 99.72
C SER A 858 75.38 13.15 99.61
N VAL A 859 75.97 14.32 99.89
CA VAL A 859 77.44 14.48 99.96
C VAL A 859 78.04 13.82 101.22
N LEU A 860 77.19 13.65 102.24
CA LEU A 860 77.53 13.10 103.55
C LEU A 860 76.51 12.02 103.91
N LEU A 861 76.98 10.83 104.32
CA LEU A 861 76.13 9.76 104.84
C LEU A 861 76.26 9.68 106.35
N SER A 862 75.13 9.46 107.03
CA SER A 862 75.09 9.30 108.48
C SER A 862 74.17 8.17 108.92
N TYR A 863 74.54 7.49 110.01
CA TYR A 863 73.78 6.38 110.58
C TYR A 863 73.77 6.41 112.10
N ARG A 864 72.57 6.42 112.70
CA ARG A 864 72.38 6.36 114.15
C ARG A 864 72.00 4.93 114.56
N PRO A 865 72.72 4.29 115.51
CA PRO A 865 72.33 3.00 116.05
C PRO A 865 70.91 3.01 116.65
N LEU A 866 70.16 1.93 116.44
CA LEU A 866 68.77 1.80 116.92
C LEU A 866 68.65 1.72 118.44
N LEU A 867 69.66 1.15 119.10
CA LEU A 867 69.76 1.09 120.56
C LEU A 867 70.98 1.91 121.01
N PRO A 868 70.90 2.61 122.15
CA PRO A 868 72.08 3.26 122.72
C PRO A 868 73.20 2.25 122.94
N LEU A 869 74.41 2.62 122.57
CA LEU A 869 75.62 1.82 122.79
C LEU A 869 75.84 1.59 124.30
N GLU A 870 76.52 0.50 124.65
CA GLU A 870 76.82 0.20 126.05
C GLU A 870 77.74 1.27 126.64
N ARG A 871 77.53 1.65 127.90
CA ARG A 871 78.33 2.68 128.59
C ARG A 871 79.73 2.17 128.90
N LYS A 872 80.73 3.06 128.89
CA LYS A 872 82.15 2.74 129.18
C LYS A 872 82.71 1.60 128.33
N THR A 873 82.24 1.47 127.08
CA THR A 873 82.60 0.36 126.18
C THR A 873 83.36 0.89 124.97
N LYS A 874 84.40 0.17 124.57
CA LYS A 874 85.22 0.46 123.38
C LYS A 874 84.60 -0.21 122.15
N TYR A 875 84.47 0.53 121.06
CA TYR A 875 83.92 0.06 119.79
C TYR A 875 84.89 0.32 118.62
N PHE A 876 84.81 -0.55 117.61
CA PHE A 876 85.52 -0.50 116.33
C PHE A 876 84.51 -0.39 115.19
N TRP A 877 84.80 0.37 114.13
CA TRP A 877 83.89 0.51 112.99
C TRP A 877 84.60 0.69 111.64
N LYS A 878 83.94 0.26 110.55
CA LYS A 878 84.43 0.33 109.16
C LYS A 878 83.29 0.41 108.14
N VAL A 879 83.54 0.93 106.95
CA VAL A 879 82.52 1.11 105.89
C VAL A 879 83.08 0.71 104.51
N VAL A 880 82.27 0.02 103.69
CA VAL A 880 82.57 -0.32 102.29
C VAL A 880 81.50 0.24 101.36
N ALA A 881 81.92 0.76 100.20
CA ALA A 881 81.04 1.10 99.07
C ALA A 881 81.09 -0.01 98.01
N ILE A 882 79.95 -0.32 97.42
CA ILE A 882 79.73 -1.41 96.45
C ILE A 882 78.98 -0.80 95.25
N ASP A 883 79.50 -0.98 94.04
CA ASP A 883 78.77 -0.62 92.82
C ASP A 883 77.73 -1.69 92.42
N ASN A 884 76.98 -1.42 91.36
CA ASN A 884 75.97 -2.35 90.84
C ASN A 884 76.56 -3.65 90.25
N SER A 885 77.85 -3.66 89.91
CA SER A 885 78.58 -4.81 89.36
C SER A 885 79.24 -5.66 90.44
N GLY A 886 79.31 -5.15 91.68
CA GLY A 886 79.86 -5.80 92.86
C GLY A 886 81.29 -5.41 93.20
N ASN A 887 81.91 -4.43 92.54
CA ASN A 887 83.25 -3.97 92.94
C ASN A 887 83.17 -3.19 94.26
N LEU A 888 84.23 -3.31 95.06
CA LEU A 888 84.26 -2.85 96.45
C LEU A 888 85.38 -1.85 96.70
N THR A 889 85.07 -0.77 97.40
CA THR A 889 86.05 0.21 97.89
C THR A 889 85.83 0.48 99.38
N TRP A 890 86.86 0.39 100.21
CA TRP A 890 86.75 0.57 101.67
C TRP A 890 87.12 1.99 102.11
N ALA A 891 86.27 2.59 102.94
CA ALA A 891 86.47 3.95 103.45
C ALA A 891 87.75 4.05 104.28
N SER A 892 88.62 5.03 104.02
CA SER A 892 89.85 5.28 104.80
C SER A 892 90.71 4.03 105.07
N ASN A 893 90.70 3.05 104.16
CA ASN A 893 91.29 1.71 104.34
C ASN A 893 90.86 1.00 105.64
N SER A 894 89.61 1.20 106.05
CA SER A 894 89.06 0.73 107.33
C SER A 894 88.90 -0.79 107.42
N ASN A 895 89.07 -1.53 106.31
CA ASN A 895 89.10 -2.99 106.36
C ASN A 895 90.34 -3.51 107.10
N ASP A 896 91.49 -2.92 106.80
CA ASP A 896 92.77 -3.28 107.43
C ASP A 896 92.92 -2.59 108.80
N ARG A 897 92.41 -1.36 108.93
CA ARG A 897 92.51 -0.55 110.16
C ARG A 897 91.16 0.10 110.53
N PRO A 898 90.27 -0.62 111.22
CA PRO A 898 88.98 -0.10 111.67
C PRO A 898 89.15 1.09 112.61
N PHE A 899 88.23 2.06 112.55
CA PHE A 899 88.25 3.21 113.46
C PHE A 899 87.80 2.81 114.88
N VAL A 900 88.36 3.40 115.93
CA VAL A 900 88.11 3.02 117.33
C VAL A 900 87.66 4.19 118.21
N PHE A 901 86.71 3.98 119.13
CA PHE A 901 86.22 4.99 120.10
C PHE A 901 85.67 4.37 121.41
N THR A 902 85.41 5.18 122.45
CA THR A 902 84.90 4.73 123.76
C THR A 902 83.70 5.58 124.25
N THR A 903 82.69 4.95 124.87
CA THR A 903 81.45 5.62 125.34
C THR A 903 81.48 6.13 126.80
N ILE A 904 80.65 7.14 127.15
CA ILE A 904 80.59 7.76 128.51
C ILE A 904 79.67 7.04 129.54
N GLY A 905 79.75 7.42 130.83
CA GLY A 905 79.09 6.75 131.98
C GLY A 905 77.88 7.43 132.67
N TYR A 906 77.51 8.67 132.34
CA TYR A 906 76.38 9.42 132.94
C TYR A 906 75.25 9.69 131.93
N ASN A 907 74.02 9.95 132.42
CA ASN A 907 72.89 10.36 131.58
C ASN A 907 72.74 11.89 131.57
N ARG A 908 72.82 12.46 130.38
CA ARG A 908 72.37 13.82 130.10
C ARG A 908 70.92 13.74 129.60
N TYR A 909 70.00 14.38 130.31
CA TYR A 909 68.66 14.56 129.77
C TYR A 909 68.69 15.73 128.80
N SER A 910 68.32 15.44 127.56
CA SER A 910 68.02 16.43 126.56
C SER A 910 66.80 17.21 127.01
N ASP A 911 66.90 18.53 127.07
CA ASP A 911 65.75 19.40 126.86
C ASP A 911 66.20 20.71 126.20
N ASN A 912 65.36 21.20 125.28
CA ASN A 912 65.45 22.49 124.59
C ASN A 912 65.41 23.72 125.53
N ASN A 913 65.71 23.53 126.81
CA ASN A 913 65.72 24.54 127.84
C ASN A 913 67.02 24.39 128.64
N ILE A 914 68.09 25.01 128.14
CA ILE A 914 69.40 25.00 128.81
C ILE A 914 69.23 25.71 130.16
N PRO A 915 69.55 25.06 131.30
CA PRO A 915 69.45 25.68 132.61
C PRO A 915 70.33 26.93 132.66
N ARG A 916 69.79 28.07 133.13
CA ARG A 916 70.57 29.31 133.22
C ARG A 916 71.55 29.32 134.39
N GLU A 917 71.38 28.42 135.35
CA GLU A 917 72.16 28.38 136.58
C GLU A 917 72.65 26.96 136.90
N TYR A 918 73.83 26.89 137.53
CA TYR A 918 74.29 25.68 138.18
C TYR A 918 73.43 25.42 139.41
N SER A 919 72.95 24.19 139.60
CA SER A 919 72.19 23.82 140.78
C SER A 919 72.38 22.36 141.14
N LEU A 920 72.53 22.08 142.43
CA LEU A 920 72.47 20.73 142.98
C LEU A 920 71.14 20.57 143.71
N PHE A 921 70.31 19.64 143.25
CA PHE A 921 68.99 19.39 143.81
C PHE A 921 69.08 18.44 145.00
N GLN A 922 68.07 18.51 145.88
CA GLN A 922 67.94 17.54 146.96
C GLN A 922 67.73 16.14 146.37
N ASN A 923 68.49 15.16 146.86
CA ASN A 923 68.34 13.78 146.42
C ASN A 923 66.92 13.26 146.75
N TYR A 924 66.36 12.40 145.91
CA TYR A 924 65.05 11.79 146.16
C TYR A 924 65.08 10.27 145.94
N PRO A 925 64.55 9.47 146.88
CA PRO A 925 64.02 9.86 148.20
C PRO A 925 65.12 10.33 149.17
N ASN A 926 64.77 11.08 150.23
CA ASN A 926 65.67 11.43 151.34
C ASN A 926 64.88 11.55 152.69
N PRO A 927 65.10 10.68 153.68
CA PRO A 927 66.07 9.58 153.70
C PRO A 927 65.81 8.48 152.65
N PHE A 928 66.86 7.76 152.18
CA PHE A 928 66.77 6.64 151.22
C PHE A 928 67.32 5.32 151.80
N ASN A 929 66.96 4.17 151.21
CA ASN A 929 67.41 2.83 151.67
C ASN A 929 68.34 2.11 150.67
N ARG A 930 67.93 1.96 149.39
CA ARG A 930 68.74 1.24 148.37
C ARG A 930 69.55 2.16 147.46
N GLN A 931 68.87 3.09 146.80
CA GLN A 931 69.50 4.06 145.92
C GLN A 931 68.72 5.37 145.97
N THR A 932 69.38 6.46 145.62
CA THR A 932 68.79 7.78 145.50
C THR A 932 69.28 8.44 144.23
N VAL A 933 68.43 9.25 143.62
CA VAL A 933 68.78 10.03 142.43
C VAL A 933 69.19 11.43 142.88
N ILE A 934 70.33 11.89 142.39
CA ILE A 934 70.83 13.25 142.59
C ILE A 934 70.82 13.94 141.23
N ARG A 935 69.89 14.89 141.09
CA ARG A 935 69.80 15.73 139.91
C ARG A 935 70.67 16.97 140.08
N TYR A 936 71.34 17.40 139.02
CA TYR A 936 72.07 18.65 138.97
C TYR A 936 71.98 19.30 137.59
N THR A 937 72.12 20.63 137.55
CA THR A 937 72.15 21.40 136.30
C THR A 937 73.49 22.05 136.11
N VAL A 938 73.92 22.11 134.85
CA VAL A 938 75.16 22.74 134.39
C VAL A 938 74.74 23.80 133.40
N SER A 939 75.03 25.07 133.66
CA SER A 939 74.55 26.15 132.79
C SER A 939 75.41 26.42 131.56
N GLU A 940 76.69 26.07 131.61
CA GLU A 940 77.64 26.23 130.51
C GLU A 940 78.60 25.04 130.45
N VAL A 941 79.16 24.77 129.28
CA VAL A 941 80.13 23.68 129.14
C VAL A 941 81.36 23.91 130.03
N GLY A 942 81.67 22.97 130.92
CA GLY A 942 82.76 23.16 131.89
C GLY A 942 83.02 21.94 132.76
N PRO A 943 84.12 21.94 133.53
CA PRO A 943 84.43 20.88 134.47
C PRO A 943 83.40 20.85 135.61
N VAL A 944 82.85 19.67 135.88
CA VAL A 944 81.85 19.42 136.93
C VAL A 944 82.25 18.15 137.68
N ASP A 945 82.30 18.24 139.01
CA ASP A 945 82.46 17.08 139.89
C ASP A 945 81.28 17.01 140.86
N VAL A 946 80.64 15.85 140.94
CA VAL A 946 79.57 15.54 141.90
C VAL A 946 80.04 14.38 142.77
N VAL A 947 80.20 14.63 144.06
CA VAL A 947 80.93 13.73 144.97
C VAL A 947 80.21 13.61 146.32
N ILE A 948 80.12 12.39 146.86
CA ILE A 948 79.61 12.11 148.20
C ILE A 948 80.74 12.14 149.23
N TYR A 949 80.51 12.79 150.36
CA TYR A 949 81.40 12.86 151.52
C TYR A 949 80.70 12.40 152.80
N ASP A 950 81.45 11.88 153.78
CA ASP A 950 80.93 11.64 155.13
C ASP A 950 80.89 12.92 155.98
N VAL A 951 80.38 12.82 157.23
CA VAL A 951 80.28 13.97 158.16
C VAL A 951 81.63 14.55 158.60
N LEU A 952 82.73 13.80 158.44
CA LEU A 952 84.10 14.25 158.73
C LEU A 952 84.76 14.89 157.49
N GLY A 953 84.09 14.89 156.33
CA GLY A 953 84.58 15.45 155.07
C GLY A 953 85.44 14.48 154.24
N LYS A 954 85.47 13.19 154.57
CA LYS A 954 86.17 12.18 153.76
C LYS A 954 85.35 11.86 152.50
N ARG A 955 86.01 11.84 151.33
CA ARG A 955 85.38 11.44 150.06
C ARG A 955 84.99 9.96 150.09
N ILE A 956 83.73 9.70 149.79
CA ILE A 956 83.15 8.36 149.70
C ILE A 956 83.08 7.89 148.25
N ARG A 957 82.46 8.69 147.37
CA ARG A 957 82.28 8.32 145.96
C ARG A 957 82.18 9.52 145.03
N THR A 958 82.85 9.47 143.89
CA THR A 958 82.63 10.41 142.78
C THR A 958 81.55 9.85 141.84
N LEU A 959 80.45 10.58 141.66
CA LEU A 959 79.29 10.16 140.88
C LEU A 959 79.31 10.70 139.44
N ALA A 960 79.89 11.88 139.24
CA ALA A 960 80.20 12.45 137.93
C ALA A 960 81.48 13.29 138.03
N GLY A 961 82.26 13.31 136.95
CA GLY A 961 83.51 14.05 136.86
C GLY A 961 83.89 14.30 135.39
N GLY A 962 84.42 15.50 135.09
CA GLY A 962 84.90 15.87 133.75
C GLY A 962 84.20 17.09 133.14
N ARG A 963 84.43 17.37 131.84
CA ARG A 963 83.76 18.47 131.13
C ARG A 963 82.35 18.07 130.73
N HIS A 964 81.36 18.66 131.38
CA HIS A 964 79.96 18.48 131.06
C HIS A 964 79.46 19.64 130.20
N PRO A 965 78.76 19.40 129.07
CA PRO A 965 78.00 20.44 128.36
C PRO A 965 76.94 21.10 129.24
N ALA A 966 76.39 22.23 128.78
CA ALA A 966 75.22 22.81 129.43
C ALA A 966 74.01 21.84 129.34
N GLY A 967 73.30 21.62 130.45
CA GLY A 967 72.16 20.71 130.50
C GLY A 967 71.77 20.25 131.89
N VAL A 968 70.73 19.41 131.94
CA VAL A 968 70.25 18.73 133.15
C VAL A 968 70.84 17.32 133.18
N TYR A 969 71.37 16.95 134.34
CA TYR A 969 72.05 15.68 134.57
C TYR A 969 71.45 14.96 135.76
N GLU A 970 71.43 13.63 135.69
CA GLU A 970 71.15 12.79 136.84
C GLU A 970 72.27 11.81 137.06
N VAL A 971 72.66 11.69 138.33
CA VAL A 971 73.52 10.62 138.82
C VAL A 971 72.78 9.85 139.90
N ILE A 972 73.06 8.56 139.98
CA ILE A 972 72.46 7.66 140.97
C ILE A 972 73.54 7.34 142.00
N TRP A 973 73.18 7.42 143.27
CA TRP A 973 74.00 6.87 144.34
C TRP A 973 73.28 5.72 145.02
N ASP A 974 73.95 4.58 145.11
CA ASP A 974 73.46 3.30 145.62
C ASP A 974 73.91 3.01 147.07
N GLY A 975 74.46 4.01 147.76
CA GLY A 975 75.00 3.83 149.11
C GLY A 975 76.33 3.08 149.18
N THR A 976 77.12 3.05 148.10
CA THR A 976 78.49 2.48 148.07
C THR A 976 79.59 3.51 147.86
N ASP A 977 80.85 3.14 148.13
CA ASP A 977 82.06 3.94 147.89
C ASP A 977 82.61 3.78 146.45
N ASP A 978 83.72 4.46 146.11
CA ASP A 978 84.39 4.37 144.81
C ASP A 978 84.83 2.94 144.40
N ARG A 979 84.91 2.00 145.35
CA ARG A 979 85.25 0.58 145.09
C ARG A 979 84.02 -0.31 145.02
N GLY A 980 82.81 0.26 145.09
CA GLY A 980 81.54 -0.46 145.09
C GLY A 980 81.18 -1.11 146.43
N SER A 981 81.87 -0.78 147.53
CA SER A 981 81.57 -1.35 148.86
C SER A 981 80.51 -0.51 149.60
N PRO A 982 79.49 -1.12 150.25
CA PRO A 982 78.40 -0.39 150.92
C PRO A 982 78.87 0.37 152.16
N VAL A 983 78.35 1.58 152.38
CA VAL A 983 78.70 2.46 153.51
C VAL A 983 77.69 2.39 154.68
N PRO A 984 78.05 2.76 155.93
CA PRO A 984 77.13 2.73 157.08
C PRO A 984 75.90 3.64 156.93
N GLY A 985 74.79 3.29 157.57
CA GLY A 985 73.61 4.17 157.63
C GLY A 985 73.91 5.43 158.44
N GLY A 986 73.41 6.58 157.98
CA GLY A 986 73.73 7.87 158.59
C GLY A 986 73.61 9.04 157.61
N MET A 987 74.09 10.19 158.06
CA MET A 987 74.10 11.42 157.27
C MET A 987 75.38 11.52 156.43
N TYR A 988 75.22 11.85 155.16
CA TYR A 988 76.28 12.15 154.19
C TYR A 988 76.05 13.52 153.57
N ILE A 989 77.09 14.05 152.91
CA ILE A 989 77.05 15.32 152.20
C ILE A 989 77.34 15.05 150.73
N CYS A 990 76.36 15.29 149.86
CA CYS A 990 76.60 15.38 148.42
C CYS A 990 77.08 16.79 148.10
N ARG A 991 78.25 16.90 147.46
CA ARG A 991 78.84 18.15 147.03
C ARG A 991 78.98 18.18 145.52
N MET A 992 78.51 19.25 144.90
CA MET A 992 78.79 19.58 143.51
C MET A 992 79.76 20.75 143.46
N THR A 993 80.82 20.62 142.66
CA THR A 993 81.74 21.70 142.30
C THR A 993 81.77 21.88 140.79
N ALA A 994 81.44 23.08 140.32
CA ALA A 994 81.42 23.42 138.90
C ALA A 994 81.86 24.87 138.69
N ARG A 995 83.03 25.09 138.06
CA ARG A 995 83.67 26.41 137.96
C ARG A 995 83.63 27.17 139.31
N ASN A 996 82.85 28.26 139.41
CA ASN A 996 82.69 29.09 140.62
C ASN A 996 81.49 28.69 141.51
N PHE A 997 80.75 27.64 141.15
CA PHE A 997 79.61 27.13 141.89
C PHE A 997 80.02 25.96 142.80
N CYS A 998 79.64 26.04 144.08
CA CYS A 998 79.77 24.95 145.03
C CYS A 998 78.47 24.83 145.83
N ALA A 999 77.85 23.66 145.82
CA ALA A 999 76.64 23.39 146.59
C ALA A 999 76.74 22.06 147.32
N ASN A 1000 76.22 22.04 148.55
CA ASN A 1000 76.16 20.86 149.40
C ASN A 1000 74.71 20.52 149.74
N LYS A 1001 74.35 19.24 149.66
CA LYS A 1001 73.05 18.71 150.09
C LYS A 1001 73.25 17.57 151.08
N LYS A 1002 72.49 17.61 152.18
CA LYS A 1002 72.47 16.52 153.16
C LYS A 1002 71.73 15.33 152.57
N VAL A 1003 72.34 14.17 152.62
CA VAL A 1003 71.81 12.91 152.13
C VAL A 1003 71.74 11.95 153.32
N LEU A 1004 70.55 11.49 153.70
CA LEU A 1004 70.37 10.51 154.78
C LEU A 1004 70.16 9.12 154.18
N LEU A 1005 71.10 8.22 154.46
CA LEU A 1005 70.97 6.79 154.18
C LEU A 1005 70.38 6.10 155.42
N MET A 1006 69.14 5.60 155.31
CA MET A 1006 68.53 4.70 156.27
C MET A 1006 69.04 3.29 156.02
N LYS A 1007 69.34 2.57 157.09
CA LYS A 1007 69.66 1.15 157.01
C LYS A 1007 68.55 0.34 157.65
#